data_AF-A0A098GJX7-F1
#
_entry.id   AF-A0A098GJX7-F1
#
_cell.length_a   1.000
_cell.length_b   1.000
_cell.length_c   1.000
_cell.angle_alpha   90.00
_cell.angle_beta   90.00
_cell.angle_gamma   90.00
#
_symmetry.space_group_name_H-M   'P 1'
#
loop_
_entity.id
_entity.type
_entity.pdbx_description
1 polymer ?
#
loop_
_entity_poly.entity_id
_entity_poly.type
_entity_poly.pdbx_seq_one_letter_code
_entity_poly.pdbx_strand_id
1 'polypeptide(L)'
;MNREMIELLISSKKNDEKIIKKLTVWFTNNSLLIDEKYLFDRNVFHLLIKKNKLNVIEALCSNPNWRRKALEPDKFGNTILHYAIKSSKAIDLGRLIKLFPELINKPNNSKNTPLHEAVLAEKIDAVKLLLEHPAVDRSIKNHTESTALSLARDRKELAPLFFYVDPSLITSLNLKSRITPETVDGNFRAFFPLMCSKSRSSPRSALSSSPRAKESTSSTLTLFASRAAENNQKAIEEAVIRARQFLKLIARAHQEKESSIKCQNFQHEFNVLCVSDPFVEHLKLSSEEQTLGTYEVISNSLRTLHPLADKKYSTYQKEAYYLQTSLIPLLLNNIQRVDLEPRGKPQIDISEATNEELLNHLWLLTAGQSDFDKQREINFAVINESAISLLSSFPLEKILIQLRVLYSSFDFNQKLIANFILVQLLLYSGVNAFPFGPAFHMQLRFFCKKNVNFNTGLAELGEELNIILQMAAKLSSALLDEPIIRNFSNLNRLVQFTFVSKLHSFDQLVDCAIAFPREERAKYVQSIANELRMLTMMFYQEVSICEFNNCYWSKEETKHLSPSIVKFTDYFNKLSFYFIEKILNQPSDNTRNALQFLIELSQALCALGEEKYPDLNHLQVLASVFSSSNISRLTVELGKLSTTDRKTIEEICTIASNLKNYQYMREICTTHRTALPFLGLFLTDVTFARDGNENALHRRAVVGEILKTILEIKLKINSECLIFVTDLPQFINTYPLPETGNLEDKLYILSRRIQPRKTDHIDFDKLRSENPGVVIDQLSSFLKEDILPSSFFDKKSHPPSQFAEVFISFFENSLSHFQAQHNDSDVANLMDKFQNAVENIFRINNTYYFPKKLSSNLNPIYYSGRIQELRKQVLTDSSQNQRKMTPAKVVLTSIKRKSMDPLKGYSLFSSKMGDEKEDKANSAVPTTEIP
;
A
#
# COMPACT_ATOMS: atom_id res chain seq x y z
N MET A 1 60.31 6.45 -38.33
CA MET A 1 59.38 6.46 -39.49
C MET A 1 57.91 6.30 -39.09
N ASN A 2 57.50 5.29 -38.31
CA ASN A 2 56.07 5.04 -38.04
C ASN A 2 55.36 6.11 -37.19
N ARG A 3 56.02 6.66 -36.16
CA ARG A 3 55.48 7.71 -35.28
C ARG A 3 55.16 9.02 -36.02
N GLU A 4 56.12 9.51 -36.81
CA GLU A 4 55.99 10.72 -37.62
C GLU A 4 54.91 10.57 -38.70
N MET A 5 54.78 9.37 -39.28
CA MET A 5 53.72 9.10 -40.25
C MET A 5 52.31 9.16 -39.64
N ILE A 6 52.12 8.69 -38.41
CA ILE A 6 50.84 8.79 -37.70
C ILE A 6 50.55 10.26 -37.34
N GLU A 7 51.53 11.01 -36.83
CA GLU A 7 51.38 12.45 -36.55
C GLU A 7 51.04 13.26 -37.82
N LEU A 8 51.71 12.97 -38.94
CA LEU A 8 51.45 13.59 -40.24
C LEU A 8 50.06 13.22 -40.78
N LEU A 9 49.63 11.96 -40.63
CA LEU A 9 48.31 11.51 -41.06
C LEU A 9 47.20 12.21 -40.28
N ILE A 10 47.32 12.25 -38.95
CA ILE A 10 46.35 12.90 -38.05
C ILE A 10 46.35 14.42 -38.24
N SER A 11 47.51 15.01 -38.58
CA SER A 11 47.64 16.44 -38.87
C SER A 11 47.25 16.83 -40.31
N SER A 12 47.02 15.85 -41.19
CA SER A 12 46.68 16.12 -42.59
C SER A 12 45.23 16.63 -42.75
N LYS A 13 44.97 17.43 -43.79
CA LYS A 13 43.62 17.85 -44.19
C LYS A 13 42.79 16.72 -44.84
N LYS A 14 43.22 15.45 -44.72
CA LYS A 14 42.51 14.32 -45.33
C LYS A 14 41.18 14.07 -44.63
N ASN A 15 40.20 13.55 -45.40
CA ASN A 15 38.90 13.15 -44.87
C ASN A 15 39.06 12.07 -43.79
N ASP A 16 38.19 12.08 -42.79
CA ASP A 16 38.21 11.20 -41.62
C ASP A 16 38.14 9.72 -42.04
N GLU A 17 37.36 9.37 -43.07
CA GLU A 17 37.31 8.01 -43.62
C GLU A 17 38.68 7.49 -44.12
N LYS A 18 39.49 8.37 -44.73
CA LYS A 18 40.83 8.01 -45.21
C LYS A 18 41.80 7.84 -44.05
N ILE A 19 41.62 8.61 -42.98
CA ILE A 19 42.41 8.49 -41.74
C ILE A 19 42.04 7.18 -41.04
N ILE A 20 40.75 6.88 -40.89
CA ILE A 20 40.24 5.63 -40.30
C ILE A 20 40.77 4.43 -41.05
N LYS A 21 40.57 4.34 -42.37
CA LYS A 21 41.05 3.21 -43.18
C LYS A 21 42.55 2.97 -43.01
N LYS A 22 43.37 4.02 -43.00
CA LYS A 22 44.82 3.88 -42.85
C LYS A 22 45.23 3.50 -41.43
N LEU A 23 44.66 4.13 -40.39
CA LEU A 23 44.98 3.80 -39.00
C LEU A 23 44.53 2.37 -38.65
N THR A 24 43.35 1.94 -39.11
CA THR A 24 42.85 0.58 -38.90
C THR A 24 43.79 -0.45 -39.54
N VAL A 25 44.21 -0.24 -40.80
CA VAL A 25 45.18 -1.13 -41.47
C VAL A 25 46.51 -1.16 -40.73
N TRP A 26 47.02 -0.01 -40.28
CA TRP A 26 48.31 0.06 -39.57
C TRP A 26 48.26 -0.62 -38.20
N PHE A 27 47.21 -0.39 -37.41
CA PHE A 27 47.05 -1.02 -36.09
C PHE A 27 46.72 -2.50 -36.17
N THR A 28 46.11 -2.96 -37.27
CA THR A 28 45.83 -4.39 -37.50
C THR A 28 47.10 -5.12 -37.95
N ASN A 29 47.89 -4.52 -38.83
CA ASN A 29 49.14 -5.12 -39.32
C ASN A 29 50.28 -5.06 -38.31
N ASN A 30 50.27 -4.08 -37.40
CA ASN A 30 51.23 -3.96 -36.31
C ASN A 30 50.57 -3.37 -35.06
N SER A 31 50.22 -4.24 -34.11
CA SER A 31 49.54 -3.87 -32.88
C SER A 31 50.37 -2.96 -31.96
N LEU A 32 51.70 -2.97 -32.08
CA LEU A 32 52.58 -2.12 -31.26
C LEU A 32 52.42 -0.62 -31.59
N LEU A 33 51.89 -0.30 -32.77
CA LEU A 33 51.74 1.09 -33.22
C LEU A 33 50.69 1.89 -32.43
N ILE A 34 49.73 1.23 -31.79
CA ILE A 34 48.73 1.93 -30.95
C ILE A 34 49.29 2.29 -29.57
N ASP A 35 50.32 1.56 -29.13
CA ASP A 35 51.00 1.74 -27.85
C ASP A 35 52.13 2.78 -27.93
N GLU A 36 52.37 3.32 -29.12
CA GLU A 36 53.34 4.38 -29.36
C GLU A 36 53.04 5.62 -28.51
N LYS A 37 54.07 6.06 -27.80
CA LYS A 37 54.02 7.26 -26.97
C LYS A 37 54.62 8.44 -27.72
N TYR A 38 53.89 9.54 -27.67
CA TYR A 38 54.24 10.80 -28.28
C TYR A 38 54.80 11.77 -27.24
N LEU A 39 55.00 13.04 -27.61
CA LEU A 39 55.51 14.06 -26.71
C LEU A 39 54.65 14.14 -25.43
N PHE A 40 55.30 14.05 -24.26
CA PHE A 40 54.67 13.98 -22.93
C PHE A 40 53.85 12.70 -22.65
N ASP A 41 54.30 11.55 -23.16
CA ASP A 41 53.63 10.24 -23.01
C ASP A 41 52.18 10.23 -23.53
N ARG A 42 51.83 11.14 -24.44
CA ARG A 42 50.54 11.15 -25.10
C ARG A 42 50.40 9.89 -25.95
N ASN A 43 49.24 9.26 -25.93
CA ASN A 43 48.87 8.24 -26.92
C ASN A 43 48.20 8.88 -28.15
N VAL A 44 47.86 8.04 -29.14
CA VAL A 44 47.22 8.47 -30.39
C VAL A 44 45.86 9.19 -30.16
N PHE A 45 45.09 8.80 -29.14
CA PHE A 45 43.78 9.40 -28.85
C PHE A 45 43.90 10.85 -28.36
N HIS A 46 44.93 11.17 -27.58
CA HIS A 46 45.21 12.56 -27.20
C HIS A 46 45.52 13.45 -28.42
N LEU A 47 46.21 12.90 -29.43
CA LEU A 47 46.50 13.62 -30.68
C LEU A 47 45.23 13.83 -31.52
N LEU A 48 44.37 12.82 -31.60
CA LEU A 48 43.08 12.91 -32.30
C LEU A 48 42.16 13.98 -31.69
N ILE A 49 42.11 14.07 -30.36
CA ILE A 49 41.40 15.13 -29.65
C ILE A 49 41.98 16.50 -30.00
N LYS A 50 43.30 16.67 -29.91
CA LYS A 50 43.97 17.96 -30.24
C LYS A 50 43.72 18.42 -31.68
N LYS A 51 43.47 17.49 -32.61
CA LYS A 51 43.16 17.80 -34.01
C LYS A 51 41.66 17.84 -34.34
N ASN A 52 40.78 17.67 -33.36
CA ASN A 52 39.32 17.61 -33.51
C ASN A 52 38.85 16.52 -34.49
N LYS A 53 39.31 15.29 -34.28
CA LYS A 53 39.02 14.12 -35.13
C LYS A 53 38.11 13.11 -34.41
N LEU A 54 36.96 13.56 -33.91
CA LEU A 54 36.06 12.76 -33.07
C LEU A 54 35.49 11.53 -33.79
N ASN A 55 35.12 11.66 -35.08
CA ASN A 55 34.62 10.52 -35.88
C ASN A 55 35.67 9.40 -36.01
N VAL A 56 36.95 9.76 -36.03
CA VAL A 56 38.06 8.78 -36.07
C VAL A 56 38.17 8.05 -34.73
N ILE A 57 37.97 8.77 -33.61
CA ILE A 57 37.99 8.16 -32.27
C ILE A 57 36.86 7.14 -32.13
N GLU A 58 35.64 7.49 -32.54
CA GLU A 58 34.48 6.59 -32.51
C GLU A 58 34.73 5.31 -33.30
N ALA A 59 35.22 5.44 -34.54
CA ALA A 59 35.51 4.30 -35.39
C ALA A 59 36.61 3.38 -34.83
N LEU A 60 37.65 3.95 -34.21
CA LEU A 60 38.71 3.16 -33.56
C LEU A 60 38.23 2.50 -32.25
N CYS A 61 37.30 3.13 -31.54
CA CYS A 61 36.76 2.57 -30.29
C CYS A 61 35.80 1.40 -30.49
N SER A 62 35.35 1.13 -31.72
CA SER A 62 34.66 -0.12 -32.07
C SER A 62 35.49 -1.36 -31.74
N ASN A 63 36.81 -1.24 -31.63
CA ASN A 63 37.68 -2.29 -31.13
C ASN A 63 37.92 -2.12 -29.62
N PRO A 64 37.54 -3.09 -28.77
CA PRO A 64 37.65 -2.97 -27.31
C PRO A 64 39.10 -2.83 -26.82
N ASN A 65 40.06 -3.42 -27.52
CA ASN A 65 41.48 -3.30 -27.16
C ASN A 65 42.01 -1.88 -27.36
N TRP A 66 41.57 -1.22 -28.42
CA TRP A 66 41.97 0.15 -28.75
C TRP A 66 41.27 1.16 -27.85
N ARG A 67 40.00 0.91 -27.52
CA ARG A 67 39.25 1.70 -26.52
C ARG A 67 39.97 1.76 -25.18
N ARG A 68 40.55 0.64 -24.71
CA ARG A 68 41.31 0.61 -23.44
C ARG A 68 42.48 1.60 -23.43
N LYS A 69 43.14 1.82 -24.57
CA LYS A 69 44.20 2.83 -24.66
C LYS A 69 43.73 4.26 -24.51
N ALA A 70 42.52 4.57 -24.95
CA ALA A 70 41.95 5.91 -24.78
C ALA A 70 41.71 6.29 -23.30
N LEU A 71 41.66 5.31 -22.39
CA LEU A 71 41.48 5.53 -20.95
C LEU A 71 42.77 5.91 -20.23
N GLU A 72 43.93 5.65 -20.82
CA GLU A 72 45.21 5.93 -20.18
C GLU A 72 45.54 7.42 -20.18
N PRO A 73 46.05 7.98 -19.07
CA PRO A 73 46.47 9.37 -19.00
C PRO A 73 47.85 9.61 -19.63
N ASP A 74 48.14 10.88 -19.93
CA ASP A 74 49.49 11.32 -20.34
C ASP A 74 50.47 11.46 -19.15
N LYS A 75 51.70 11.93 -19.40
CA LYS A 75 52.74 12.14 -18.37
C LYS A 75 52.30 13.04 -17.21
N PHE A 76 51.35 13.93 -17.45
CA PHE A 76 50.80 14.88 -16.48
C PHE A 76 49.50 14.38 -15.84
N GLY A 77 49.12 13.13 -16.07
CA GLY A 77 47.85 12.58 -15.58
C GLY A 77 46.63 13.08 -16.36
N ASN A 78 46.81 13.86 -17.43
CA ASN A 78 45.68 14.39 -18.18
C ASN A 78 45.07 13.30 -19.05
N THR A 79 43.78 13.08 -18.87
CA THR A 79 42.96 12.22 -19.74
C THR A 79 42.52 12.96 -21.00
N ILE A 80 41.92 12.23 -21.96
CA ILE A 80 41.32 12.83 -23.16
C ILE A 80 40.24 13.88 -22.86
N LEU A 81 39.52 13.78 -21.73
CA LEU A 81 38.55 14.81 -21.31
C LEU A 81 39.24 16.11 -20.90
N HIS A 82 40.36 16.06 -20.18
CA HIS A 82 41.16 17.25 -19.86
C HIS A 82 41.67 17.94 -21.13
N TYR A 83 42.09 17.17 -22.14
CA TYR A 83 42.54 17.72 -23.42
C TYR A 83 41.40 18.33 -24.23
N ALA A 84 40.21 17.71 -24.24
CA ALA A 84 39.05 18.27 -24.91
C ALA A 84 38.66 19.63 -24.31
N ILE A 85 38.75 19.73 -22.98
CA ILE A 85 38.47 20.97 -22.24
C ILE A 85 39.57 22.01 -22.46
N LYS A 86 40.86 21.64 -22.50
CA LYS A 86 41.97 22.59 -22.79
C LYS A 86 42.06 23.03 -24.25
N SER A 87 41.52 22.25 -25.19
CA SER A 87 41.63 22.53 -26.63
C SER A 87 40.94 23.85 -27.00
N SER A 88 41.58 24.70 -27.79
CA SER A 88 40.94 25.91 -28.33
C SER A 88 39.87 25.63 -29.39
N LYS A 89 39.84 24.43 -29.95
CA LYS A 89 38.85 24.03 -30.96
C LYS A 89 37.60 23.48 -30.29
N ALA A 90 36.43 23.85 -30.82
CA ALA A 90 35.14 23.29 -30.43
C ALA A 90 35.10 21.79 -30.75
N ILE A 91 35.21 20.99 -29.70
CA ILE A 91 35.05 19.53 -29.72
C ILE A 91 33.72 19.24 -29.04
N ASP A 92 32.94 18.32 -29.59
CA ASP A 92 31.69 17.89 -28.98
C ASP A 92 31.99 17.05 -27.73
N LEU A 93 32.04 17.75 -26.58
CA LEU A 93 32.34 17.16 -25.28
C LEU A 93 31.23 16.18 -24.83
N GLY A 94 29.97 16.44 -25.19
CA GLY A 94 28.84 15.58 -24.83
C GLY A 94 28.95 14.19 -25.45
N ARG A 95 29.30 14.11 -26.73
CA ARG A 95 29.60 12.82 -27.40
C ARG A 95 30.79 12.10 -26.76
N LEU A 96 31.83 12.84 -26.40
CA LEU A 96 33.03 12.25 -25.80
C LEU A 96 32.77 11.69 -24.39
N ILE A 97 31.96 12.36 -23.57
CA ILE A 97 31.54 11.88 -22.25
C ILE A 97 30.70 10.60 -22.37
N LYS A 98 29.77 10.53 -23.34
CA LYS A 98 28.99 9.31 -23.62
C LYS A 98 29.88 8.14 -24.01
N LEU A 99 30.95 8.40 -24.77
CA LEU A 99 31.91 7.37 -25.16
C LEU A 99 32.77 6.93 -23.98
N PHE A 100 33.15 7.82 -23.06
CA PHE A 100 34.08 7.51 -21.95
C PHE A 100 33.59 8.04 -20.59
N PRO A 101 32.46 7.50 -20.06
CA PRO A 101 31.93 7.93 -18.77
C PRO A 101 32.90 7.65 -17.61
N GLU A 102 33.81 6.67 -17.76
CA GLU A 102 34.76 6.24 -16.73
C GLU A 102 35.80 7.32 -16.39
N LEU A 103 35.98 8.32 -17.25
CA LEU A 103 36.98 9.37 -17.12
C LEU A 103 36.47 10.63 -16.41
N ILE A 104 35.17 10.73 -16.16
CA ILE A 104 34.50 11.98 -15.80
C ILE A 104 34.99 12.61 -14.48
N ASN A 105 35.44 11.78 -13.54
CA ASN A 105 35.99 12.19 -12.23
C ASN A 105 37.48 11.88 -12.07
N LYS A 106 38.17 11.40 -13.12
CA LYS A 106 39.58 11.00 -12.99
C LYS A 106 40.46 12.24 -12.80
N PRO A 107 41.23 12.36 -11.70
CA PRO A 107 42.10 13.50 -11.49
C PRO A 107 43.38 13.40 -12.32
N ASN A 108 43.93 14.55 -12.74
CA ASN A 108 45.29 14.65 -13.26
C ASN A 108 46.34 14.75 -12.14
N ASN A 109 47.62 14.95 -12.48
CA ASN A 109 48.71 15.02 -11.50
C ASN A 109 48.61 16.22 -10.54
N SER A 110 47.76 17.22 -10.83
CA SER A 110 47.44 18.32 -9.92
C SER A 110 46.21 18.04 -9.04
N LYS A 111 45.70 16.80 -9.08
CA LYS A 111 44.38 16.39 -8.57
C LYS A 111 43.18 17.17 -9.15
N ASN A 112 43.36 17.88 -10.26
CA ASN A 112 42.24 18.51 -10.94
C ASN A 112 41.45 17.45 -11.71
N THR A 113 40.14 17.40 -11.51
CA THR A 113 39.22 16.63 -12.36
C THR A 113 38.91 17.40 -13.65
N PRO A 114 38.28 16.78 -14.67
CA PRO A 114 37.77 17.49 -15.83
C PRO A 114 36.90 18.71 -15.47
N LEU A 115 36.11 18.63 -14.39
CA LEU A 115 35.30 19.75 -13.90
C LEU A 115 36.16 20.91 -13.36
N HIS A 116 37.24 20.62 -12.61
CA HIS A 116 38.19 21.66 -12.17
C HIS A 116 38.84 22.35 -13.37
N GLU A 117 39.23 21.57 -14.37
CA GLU A 117 39.86 22.10 -15.57
C GLU A 117 38.88 22.95 -16.41
N ALA A 118 37.60 22.58 -16.47
CA ALA A 118 36.57 23.37 -17.14
C ALA A 118 36.36 24.73 -16.48
N VAL A 119 36.41 24.76 -15.14
CA VAL A 119 36.39 26.01 -14.38
C VAL A 119 37.63 26.83 -14.67
N LEU A 120 38.83 26.27 -14.49
CA LEU A 120 40.10 26.97 -14.68
C LEU A 120 40.22 27.55 -16.10
N ALA A 121 39.78 26.81 -17.11
CA ALA A 121 39.76 27.22 -18.52
C ALA A 121 38.60 28.17 -18.90
N GLU A 122 37.73 28.54 -17.95
CA GLU A 122 36.59 29.45 -18.14
C GLU A 122 35.61 29.01 -19.24
N LYS A 123 35.45 27.71 -19.42
CA LYS A 123 34.55 27.14 -20.43
C LYS A 123 33.17 26.86 -19.88
N ILE A 124 32.30 27.88 -19.93
CA ILE A 124 30.90 27.81 -19.48
C ILE A 124 30.17 26.57 -20.01
N ASP A 125 30.25 26.30 -21.31
CA ASP A 125 29.55 25.17 -21.94
C ASP A 125 30.06 23.82 -21.45
N ALA A 126 31.36 23.71 -21.16
CA ALA A 126 31.94 22.50 -20.61
C ALA A 126 31.53 22.31 -19.13
N VAL A 127 31.46 23.39 -18.35
CA VAL A 127 30.98 23.36 -16.96
C VAL A 127 29.52 22.91 -16.92
N LYS A 128 28.65 23.45 -17.77
CA LYS A 128 27.24 23.04 -17.87
C LYS A 128 27.10 21.56 -18.23
N LEU A 129 27.72 21.12 -19.32
CA LEU A 129 27.64 19.73 -19.79
C LEU A 129 28.17 18.71 -18.77
N LEU A 130 29.20 19.07 -17.99
CA LEU A 130 29.69 18.22 -16.91
C LEU A 130 28.71 18.21 -15.73
N LEU A 131 28.22 19.38 -15.28
CA LEU A 131 27.30 19.47 -14.14
C LEU A 131 25.93 18.81 -14.38
N GLU A 132 25.48 18.72 -15.63
CA GLU A 132 24.28 18.00 -16.06
C GLU A 132 24.41 16.47 -15.96
N HIS A 133 25.64 15.94 -15.92
CA HIS A 133 25.87 14.50 -15.92
C HIS A 133 25.85 13.93 -14.48
N PRO A 134 24.98 12.93 -14.16
CA PRO A 134 24.73 12.49 -12.79
C PRO A 134 25.94 11.83 -12.11
N ALA A 135 26.87 11.29 -12.88
CA ALA A 135 28.08 10.65 -12.35
C ALA A 135 29.17 11.65 -11.92
N VAL A 136 28.97 12.97 -12.08
CA VAL A 136 30.00 13.96 -11.72
C VAL A 136 30.05 14.19 -10.22
N ASP A 137 31.23 13.97 -9.63
CA ASP A 137 31.49 14.22 -8.23
C ASP A 137 32.02 15.65 -8.03
N ARG A 138 31.22 16.47 -7.34
CA ARG A 138 31.48 17.89 -7.07
C ARG A 138 32.33 18.11 -5.81
N SER A 139 32.57 17.05 -5.02
CA SER A 139 33.23 17.10 -3.72
C SER A 139 34.75 16.93 -3.80
N ILE A 140 35.27 16.44 -4.92
CA ILE A 140 36.70 16.15 -5.11
C ILE A 140 37.52 17.44 -4.95
N LYS A 141 38.60 17.35 -4.18
CA LYS A 141 39.55 18.44 -3.95
C LYS A 141 40.83 18.25 -4.77
N ASN A 142 41.35 19.35 -5.31
CA ASN A 142 42.64 19.37 -5.98
C ASN A 142 43.82 19.49 -4.99
N HIS A 143 45.04 19.69 -5.50
CA HIS A 143 46.24 19.90 -4.67
C HIS A 143 46.21 21.15 -3.79
N THR A 144 45.41 22.17 -4.12
CA THR A 144 45.21 23.36 -3.28
C THR A 144 44.02 23.19 -2.32
N GLU A 145 43.61 21.96 -2.06
CA GLU A 145 42.42 21.58 -1.27
C GLU A 145 41.11 22.24 -1.72
N SER A 146 41.08 22.73 -2.96
CA SER A 146 39.99 23.50 -3.53
C SER A 146 39.09 22.59 -4.38
N THR A 147 37.78 22.72 -4.24
CA THR A 147 36.79 22.08 -5.14
C THR A 147 36.56 22.94 -6.39
N ALA A 148 35.99 22.36 -7.44
CA ALA A 148 35.65 23.11 -8.66
C ALA A 148 34.71 24.29 -8.38
N LEU A 149 33.75 24.13 -7.45
CA LEU A 149 32.89 25.22 -6.97
C LEU A 149 33.72 26.35 -6.33
N SER A 150 34.70 26.02 -5.49
CA SER A 150 35.53 27.03 -4.83
C SER A 150 36.37 27.84 -5.82
N LEU A 151 36.85 27.22 -6.90
CA LEU A 151 37.58 27.91 -7.97
C LEU A 151 36.67 28.82 -8.83
N ALA A 152 35.38 28.51 -8.92
CA ALA A 152 34.40 29.28 -9.69
C ALA A 152 33.82 30.48 -8.91
N ARG A 153 34.04 30.54 -7.60
CA ARG A 153 33.32 31.44 -6.68
C ARG A 153 33.56 32.93 -6.94
N ASP A 154 34.78 33.32 -7.27
CA ASP A 154 35.12 34.73 -7.53
C ASP A 154 34.79 35.15 -8.98
N ARG A 155 34.22 34.24 -9.78
CA ARG A 155 33.92 34.44 -11.20
C ARG A 155 32.43 34.63 -11.40
N LYS A 156 32.02 35.87 -11.68
CA LYS A 156 30.60 36.29 -11.81
C LYS A 156 29.76 35.41 -12.75
N GLU A 157 30.35 34.88 -13.82
CA GLU A 157 29.63 34.08 -14.81
C GLU A 157 29.62 32.57 -14.52
N LEU A 158 30.55 32.07 -13.71
CA LEU A 158 30.70 30.64 -13.41
C LEU A 158 30.07 30.24 -12.08
N ALA A 159 30.12 31.10 -11.07
CA ALA A 159 29.55 30.80 -9.76
C ALA A 159 28.07 30.36 -9.85
N PRO A 160 27.17 31.05 -10.60
CA PRO A 160 25.77 30.64 -10.70
C PRO A 160 25.56 29.28 -11.37
N LEU A 161 26.52 28.79 -12.17
CA LEU A 161 26.39 27.49 -12.85
C LEU A 161 26.54 26.31 -11.88
N PHE A 162 27.31 26.48 -10.81
CA PHE A 162 27.42 25.48 -9.74
C PHE A 162 26.22 25.47 -8.80
N PHE A 163 25.47 26.57 -8.78
CA PHE A 163 24.16 26.70 -8.13
C PHE A 163 23.00 26.46 -9.09
N TYR A 164 23.28 26.22 -10.39
CA TYR A 164 22.27 25.88 -11.39
C TYR A 164 21.58 24.61 -10.93
N VAL A 165 20.32 24.82 -10.58
CA VAL A 165 19.44 23.87 -9.91
C VAL A 165 19.55 22.52 -10.58
N ASP A 166 19.79 21.46 -9.81
CA ASP A 166 19.46 20.13 -10.28
C ASP A 166 17.94 20.09 -10.49
N PRO A 167 17.44 19.95 -11.73
CA PRO A 167 16.01 19.85 -11.98
C PRO A 167 15.38 18.68 -11.20
N SER A 168 16.18 17.68 -10.80
CA SER A 168 15.76 16.58 -9.93
C SER A 168 15.30 17.06 -8.54
N LEU A 169 15.89 18.14 -8.00
CA LEU A 169 15.51 18.67 -6.69
C LEU A 169 14.13 19.33 -6.74
N ILE A 170 13.88 20.19 -7.73
CA ILE A 170 12.56 20.82 -7.95
C ILE A 170 11.51 19.73 -8.21
N THR A 171 11.87 18.74 -9.04
CA THR A 171 11.01 17.61 -9.34
C THR A 171 10.70 16.84 -8.06
N SER A 172 11.69 16.51 -7.23
CA SER A 172 11.47 15.79 -5.98
C SER A 172 10.50 16.51 -5.05
N LEU A 173 10.51 17.84 -4.95
CA LEU A 173 9.64 18.60 -4.04
C LEU A 173 8.20 18.77 -4.58
N ASN A 174 8.00 18.52 -5.87
CA ASN A 174 6.72 18.66 -6.54
C ASN A 174 5.81 17.45 -6.26
N LEU A 175 4.63 17.71 -5.70
CA LEU A 175 3.56 16.70 -5.49
C LEU A 175 3.02 16.07 -6.81
N LYS A 176 3.44 16.59 -7.97
CA LYS A 176 3.14 15.99 -9.29
C LYS A 176 4.14 14.93 -9.75
N SER A 177 5.32 14.86 -9.14
CA SER A 177 6.56 14.35 -9.75
C SER A 177 6.71 12.85 -9.97
N ARG A 178 5.65 12.06 -9.84
CA ARG A 178 5.69 10.71 -10.43
C ARG A 178 5.67 10.87 -11.94
N ILE A 179 6.86 10.87 -12.52
CA ILE A 179 7.13 10.81 -13.96
C ILE A 179 6.13 9.83 -14.56
N THR A 180 5.42 10.23 -15.61
CA THR A 180 4.73 9.29 -16.49
C THR A 180 5.79 8.58 -17.31
N PRO A 181 6.09 7.30 -17.08
CA PRO A 181 6.89 6.59 -18.05
C PRO A 181 5.93 6.12 -19.14
N GLU A 182 5.90 6.84 -20.26
CA GLU A 182 5.29 6.39 -21.51
C GLU A 182 5.93 5.08 -22.04
N THR A 183 6.88 4.48 -21.31
CA THR A 183 7.72 3.37 -21.73
C THR A 183 7.84 2.18 -20.76
N VAL A 184 7.22 2.20 -19.56
CA VAL A 184 7.37 1.09 -18.58
C VAL A 184 6.35 -0.04 -18.76
N ASP A 185 5.33 0.18 -19.56
CA ASP A 185 4.25 -0.80 -19.81
C ASP A 185 4.75 -2.11 -20.45
N GLY A 186 5.90 -2.06 -21.15
CA GLY A 186 6.52 -3.22 -21.78
C GLY A 186 7.06 -4.27 -20.81
N ASN A 187 7.55 -3.87 -19.63
CA ASN A 187 8.14 -4.79 -18.66
C ASN A 187 7.07 -5.54 -17.87
N PHE A 188 6.04 -4.86 -17.34
CA PHE A 188 4.98 -5.55 -16.59
C PHE A 188 4.18 -6.50 -17.46
N ARG A 189 3.91 -6.14 -18.73
CA ARG A 189 3.21 -7.05 -19.65
C ARG A 189 3.99 -8.33 -19.94
N ALA A 190 5.32 -8.31 -19.83
CA ALA A 190 6.16 -9.49 -19.96
C ALA A 190 6.11 -10.38 -18.69
N PHE A 191 6.09 -9.78 -17.50
CA PHE A 191 6.05 -10.52 -16.22
C PHE A 191 4.64 -10.96 -15.81
N PHE A 192 3.61 -10.15 -16.09
CA PHE A 192 2.22 -10.33 -15.66
C PHE A 192 1.23 -10.19 -16.84
N PRO A 193 1.37 -11.00 -17.90
CA PRO A 193 0.53 -10.89 -19.09
C PRO A 193 -0.96 -11.09 -18.80
N LEU A 194 -1.35 -11.90 -17.80
CA LEU A 194 -2.75 -12.18 -17.51
C LEU A 194 -3.41 -11.04 -16.72
N MET A 195 -2.65 -10.37 -15.85
CA MET A 195 -3.10 -9.14 -15.18
C MET A 195 -3.13 -7.91 -16.12
N CYS A 196 -2.31 -7.92 -17.17
CA CYS A 196 -2.31 -6.89 -18.23
C CYS A 196 -3.27 -7.19 -19.39
N SER A 197 -3.84 -8.40 -19.46
CA SER A 197 -4.73 -8.80 -20.57
C SER A 197 -6.11 -8.16 -20.43
N LYS A 198 -6.70 -7.74 -21.56
CA LYS A 198 -8.11 -7.31 -21.59
C LYS A 198 -8.97 -8.50 -21.17
N SER A 199 -9.72 -8.34 -20.08
CA SER A 199 -10.80 -9.26 -19.76
C SER A 199 -11.68 -9.44 -21.00
N ARG A 200 -12.03 -10.68 -21.35
CA ARG A 200 -12.95 -11.00 -22.46
C ARG A 200 -14.36 -10.45 -22.23
N SER A 201 -14.64 -9.84 -21.08
CA SER A 201 -15.94 -9.36 -20.64
C SER A 201 -15.94 -7.88 -20.21
N SER A 202 -15.17 -7.01 -20.89
CA SER A 202 -15.24 -5.57 -20.66
C SER A 202 -16.30 -4.89 -21.55
N PRO A 203 -17.55 -4.64 -21.08
CA PRO A 203 -18.29 -3.49 -21.56
C PRO A 203 -17.59 -2.23 -21.03
N ARG A 204 -17.60 -1.16 -21.84
CA ARG A 204 -17.02 0.16 -21.51
C ARG A 204 -17.23 0.50 -20.04
N SER A 205 -16.15 0.82 -19.35
CA SER A 205 -16.14 1.33 -17.99
C SER A 205 -17.19 2.43 -17.83
N ALA A 206 -18.17 2.21 -16.95
CA ALA A 206 -19.19 3.21 -16.60
C ALA A 206 -18.64 4.34 -15.71
N LEU A 207 -17.35 4.65 -15.82
CA LEU A 207 -16.73 5.92 -15.45
C LEU A 207 -16.44 6.78 -16.71
N SER A 208 -16.70 6.26 -17.91
CA SER A 208 -16.65 7.02 -19.17
C SER A 208 -18.05 7.52 -19.56
N SER A 209 -18.57 8.48 -18.82
CA SER A 209 -19.44 9.52 -19.40
C SER A 209 -18.83 10.89 -19.11
N SER A 210 -17.60 11.07 -19.59
CA SER A 210 -17.13 12.39 -19.98
C SER A 210 -17.59 12.60 -21.42
N PRO A 211 -18.63 13.40 -21.69
CA PRO A 211 -18.77 13.93 -23.02
C PRO A 211 -17.59 14.88 -23.22
N ARG A 212 -16.76 14.56 -24.22
CA ARG A 212 -15.81 15.49 -24.82
C ARG A 212 -16.65 16.63 -25.42
N ALA A 213 -17.06 17.58 -24.58
CA ALA A 213 -17.77 18.76 -25.01
C ALA A 213 -16.77 19.58 -25.83
N LYS A 214 -17.09 19.74 -27.11
CA LYS A 214 -16.45 20.72 -27.98
C LYS A 214 -16.42 22.05 -27.24
N GLU A 215 -15.26 22.71 -27.29
CA GLU A 215 -15.11 24.09 -26.87
C GLU A 215 -16.14 24.94 -27.60
N SER A 216 -17.26 25.22 -26.93
CA SER A 216 -18.14 26.33 -27.25
C SER A 216 -17.99 27.31 -26.10
N THR A 217 -17.17 28.33 -26.35
CA THR A 217 -17.12 29.57 -25.60
C THR A 217 -18.53 30.13 -25.40
N SER A 218 -19.01 30.11 -24.17
CA SER A 218 -20.06 31.02 -23.71
C SER A 218 -19.76 31.42 -22.27
N SER A 219 -19.09 32.56 -22.15
CA SER A 219 -19.21 33.51 -21.05
C SER A 219 -20.66 33.53 -20.54
N THR A 220 -20.95 33.34 -19.25
CA THR A 220 -20.97 34.44 -18.26
C THR A 220 -21.22 33.81 -16.88
N LEU A 221 -20.23 33.82 -15.99
CA LEU A 221 -20.45 33.81 -14.54
C LEU A 221 -19.42 34.75 -13.94
N THR A 222 -19.87 36.00 -13.82
CA THR A 222 -19.12 37.16 -13.37
C THR A 222 -18.77 37.02 -11.89
N LEU A 223 -17.54 37.42 -11.57
CA LEU A 223 -17.00 37.59 -10.23
C LEU A 223 -17.96 38.32 -9.28
N PHE A 224 -18.10 37.81 -8.06
CA PHE A 224 -18.21 38.66 -6.87
C PHE A 224 -17.39 38.06 -5.73
N ALA A 225 -16.50 38.90 -5.19
CA ALA A 225 -15.71 38.61 -4.00
C ALA A 225 -16.01 39.65 -2.90
N SER A 226 -16.00 39.13 -1.68
CA SER A 226 -15.82 39.80 -0.38
C SER A 226 -17.04 40.44 0.31
N ARG A 227 -17.36 39.91 1.50
CA ARG A 227 -17.58 40.73 2.71
C ARG A 227 -17.46 39.91 4.02
N ALA A 228 -16.48 40.34 4.83
CA ALA A 228 -16.41 40.44 6.30
C ALA A 228 -16.98 39.33 7.22
N ALA A 229 -16.08 38.87 8.09
CA ALA A 229 -16.15 37.69 8.96
C ALA A 229 -17.06 37.75 10.22
N GLU A 230 -18.01 38.68 10.32
CA GLU A 230 -19.04 38.66 11.41
C GLU A 230 -20.46 38.40 10.89
N ASN A 231 -20.69 38.54 9.58
CA ASN A 231 -21.95 38.17 8.92
C ASN A 231 -21.99 36.69 8.47
N ASN A 232 -20.89 35.96 8.62
CA ASN A 232 -20.73 34.63 8.03
C ASN A 232 -21.62 33.57 8.69
N GLN A 233 -21.79 33.59 10.02
CA GLN A 233 -22.54 32.52 10.71
C GLN A 233 -24.03 32.51 10.34
N LYS A 234 -24.69 33.69 10.32
CA LYS A 234 -26.08 33.82 9.89
C LYS A 234 -26.27 33.47 8.41
N ALA A 235 -25.35 33.90 7.55
CA ALA A 235 -25.39 33.58 6.12
C ALA A 235 -25.21 32.07 5.87
N ILE A 236 -24.32 31.41 6.63
CA ILE A 236 -24.13 29.96 6.62
C ILE A 236 -25.42 29.27 7.08
N GLU A 237 -26.02 29.69 8.19
CA GLU A 237 -27.28 29.14 8.70
C GLU A 237 -28.43 29.28 7.69
N GLU A 238 -28.58 30.45 7.06
CA GLU A 238 -29.56 30.68 6.00
C GLU A 238 -29.30 29.78 4.78
N ALA A 239 -28.05 29.63 4.36
CA ALA A 239 -27.67 28.74 3.25
C ALA A 239 -27.95 27.26 3.58
N VAL A 240 -27.71 26.80 4.82
CA VAL A 240 -28.09 25.45 5.27
C VAL A 240 -29.61 25.25 5.20
N ILE A 241 -30.38 26.25 5.64
CA ILE A 241 -31.86 26.20 5.58
C ILE A 241 -32.31 26.09 4.11
N ARG A 242 -31.75 26.91 3.22
CA ARG A 242 -32.03 26.84 1.77
C ARG A 242 -31.65 25.48 1.19
N ALA A 243 -30.46 24.96 1.51
CA ALA A 243 -30.00 23.65 1.06
C ALA A 243 -30.96 22.52 1.49
N ARG A 244 -31.41 22.52 2.75
CA ARG A 244 -32.40 21.56 3.25
C ARG A 244 -33.75 21.70 2.56
N GLN A 245 -34.20 22.92 2.31
CA GLN A 245 -35.43 23.18 1.57
C GLN A 245 -35.34 22.62 0.15
N PHE A 246 -34.24 22.86 -0.57
CA PHE A 246 -34.01 22.29 -1.89
C PHE A 246 -33.97 20.77 -1.85
N LEU A 247 -33.24 20.15 -0.92
CA LEU A 247 -33.21 18.69 -0.79
C LEU A 247 -34.61 18.10 -0.55
N LYS A 248 -35.45 18.75 0.26
CA LYS A 248 -36.85 18.34 0.47
C LYS A 248 -37.71 18.49 -0.79
N LEU A 249 -37.57 19.63 -1.50
CA LEU A 249 -38.33 19.90 -2.72
C LEU A 249 -37.94 18.95 -3.85
N ILE A 250 -36.63 18.68 -4.02
CA ILE A 250 -36.13 17.74 -5.02
C ILE A 250 -36.56 16.32 -4.67
N ALA A 251 -36.42 15.90 -3.41
CA ALA A 251 -36.85 14.56 -2.99
C ALA A 251 -38.36 14.33 -3.20
N ARG A 252 -39.21 15.34 -2.93
CA ARG A 252 -40.65 15.29 -3.24
C ARG A 252 -40.91 15.25 -4.75
N ALA A 253 -40.22 16.08 -5.54
CA ALA A 253 -40.35 16.07 -6.99
C ALA A 253 -39.92 14.72 -7.62
N HIS A 254 -38.93 14.05 -7.00
CA HIS A 254 -38.47 12.72 -7.40
C HIS A 254 -39.54 11.64 -7.18
N GLN A 255 -40.37 11.78 -6.14
CA GLN A 255 -41.50 10.87 -5.87
C GLN A 255 -42.64 11.03 -6.88
N GLU A 256 -42.78 12.21 -7.50
CA GLU A 256 -43.87 12.50 -8.46
C GLU A 256 -43.49 12.16 -9.92
N LYS A 257 -42.26 12.50 -10.38
CA LYS A 257 -41.65 12.11 -11.68
C LYS A 257 -40.21 12.64 -11.80
N GLU A 258 -39.24 11.72 -11.87
CA GLU A 258 -37.78 11.95 -11.96
C GLU A 258 -37.35 12.89 -13.11
N SER A 259 -38.04 12.83 -14.27
CA SER A 259 -37.71 13.61 -15.48
C SER A 259 -38.42 14.96 -15.59
N SER A 260 -39.07 15.45 -14.53
CA SER A 260 -39.75 16.74 -14.57
C SER A 260 -38.76 17.90 -14.69
N ILE A 261 -39.08 18.89 -15.53
CA ILE A 261 -38.31 20.14 -15.68
C ILE A 261 -38.11 20.83 -14.31
N LYS A 262 -39.09 20.71 -13.41
CA LYS A 262 -39.01 21.23 -12.04
C LYS A 262 -37.89 20.57 -11.23
N CYS A 263 -37.74 19.25 -11.30
CA CYS A 263 -36.68 18.51 -10.62
C CYS A 263 -35.29 18.95 -11.11
N GLN A 264 -35.13 19.08 -12.44
CA GLN A 264 -33.88 19.56 -13.05
C GLN A 264 -33.53 20.99 -12.64
N ASN A 265 -34.53 21.88 -12.58
CA ASN A 265 -34.32 23.26 -12.12
C ASN A 265 -33.89 23.32 -10.65
N PHE A 266 -34.56 22.59 -9.76
CA PHE A 266 -34.17 22.55 -8.35
C PHE A 266 -32.80 21.90 -8.14
N GLN A 267 -32.47 20.86 -8.90
CA GLN A 267 -31.14 20.24 -8.90
C GLN A 267 -30.06 21.24 -9.36
N HIS A 268 -30.36 22.04 -10.38
CA HIS A 268 -29.46 23.10 -10.84
C HIS A 268 -29.26 24.18 -9.78
N GLU A 269 -30.33 24.68 -9.15
CA GLU A 269 -30.27 25.67 -8.08
C GLU A 269 -29.48 25.16 -6.87
N PHE A 270 -29.67 23.90 -6.47
CA PHE A 270 -28.88 23.26 -5.42
C PHE A 270 -27.39 23.19 -5.77
N ASN A 271 -27.05 22.84 -7.02
CA ASN A 271 -25.67 22.82 -7.49
C ASN A 271 -25.05 24.23 -7.49
N VAL A 272 -25.79 25.25 -7.92
CA VAL A 272 -25.34 26.66 -7.89
C VAL A 272 -25.08 27.12 -6.46
N LEU A 273 -25.98 26.77 -5.53
CA LEU A 273 -25.81 27.04 -4.10
C LEU A 273 -24.53 26.34 -3.57
N CYS A 274 -24.30 25.07 -3.92
CA CYS A 274 -23.07 24.34 -3.54
C CYS A 274 -21.78 24.98 -4.06
N VAL A 275 -21.81 25.69 -5.19
CA VAL A 275 -20.64 26.40 -5.74
C VAL A 275 -20.42 27.75 -5.07
N SER A 276 -21.50 28.44 -4.67
CA SER A 276 -21.48 29.87 -4.34
C SER A 276 -21.48 30.14 -2.83
N ASP A 277 -22.19 29.33 -2.05
CA ASP A 277 -22.42 29.56 -0.61
C ASP A 277 -21.71 28.48 0.23
N PRO A 278 -20.99 28.82 1.32
CA PRO A 278 -20.41 27.84 2.23
C PRO A 278 -21.47 27.32 3.21
N PHE A 279 -21.77 26.01 3.25
CA PHE A 279 -22.74 25.50 4.25
C PHE A 279 -22.63 24.02 4.65
N VAL A 280 -21.78 23.20 4.02
CA VAL A 280 -21.99 21.74 4.12
C VAL A 280 -21.40 21.10 5.39
N GLU A 281 -20.67 21.81 6.27
CA GLU A 281 -20.32 21.24 7.60
C GLU A 281 -21.51 21.14 8.57
N HIS A 282 -22.61 21.85 8.31
CA HIS A 282 -23.81 21.86 9.16
C HIS A 282 -25.00 21.10 8.55
N LEU A 283 -24.85 20.57 7.33
CA LEU A 283 -25.90 19.80 6.67
C LEU A 283 -25.97 18.38 7.23
N LYS A 284 -26.55 18.23 8.42
CA LYS A 284 -26.96 16.93 8.97
C LYS A 284 -28.38 16.63 8.53
N LEU A 285 -28.62 15.44 7.98
CA LEU A 285 -29.96 14.98 7.61
C LEU A 285 -30.61 14.26 8.81
N SER A 286 -31.84 14.64 9.13
CA SER A 286 -32.70 13.90 10.05
C SER A 286 -33.11 12.55 9.46
N SER A 287 -33.45 11.57 10.29
CA SER A 287 -33.81 10.21 9.83
C SER A 287 -34.92 10.18 8.77
N GLU A 288 -35.85 11.14 8.79
CA GLU A 288 -36.93 11.28 7.80
C GLU A 288 -36.43 11.77 6.43
N GLU A 289 -35.34 12.55 6.41
CA GLU A 289 -34.70 13.09 5.19
C GLU A 289 -33.74 12.09 4.54
N GLN A 290 -33.40 10.99 5.23
CA GLN A 290 -32.48 9.95 4.76
C GLN A 290 -33.19 8.96 3.81
N THR A 291 -33.66 9.50 2.68
CA THR A 291 -34.37 8.72 1.66
C THR A 291 -33.44 8.36 0.49
N LEU A 292 -33.79 7.30 -0.26
CA LEU A 292 -33.06 6.94 -1.48
C LEU A 292 -33.09 8.07 -2.53
N GLY A 293 -34.19 8.81 -2.63
CA GLY A 293 -34.27 9.98 -3.52
C GLY A 293 -33.27 11.07 -3.10
N THR A 294 -33.11 11.34 -1.80
CA THR A 294 -32.11 12.30 -1.30
C THR A 294 -30.68 11.81 -1.58
N TYR A 295 -30.42 10.51 -1.48
CA TYR A 295 -29.15 9.90 -1.87
C TYR A 295 -28.82 10.14 -3.35
N GLU A 296 -29.79 9.91 -4.24
CA GLU A 296 -29.64 10.09 -5.68
C GLU A 296 -29.37 11.56 -6.05
N VAL A 297 -30.08 12.49 -5.41
CA VAL A 297 -29.88 13.95 -5.57
C VAL A 297 -28.46 14.35 -5.20
N ILE A 298 -27.97 13.92 -4.04
CA ILE A 298 -26.60 14.25 -3.61
C ILE A 298 -25.58 13.59 -4.53
N SER A 299 -25.80 12.34 -4.92
CA SER A 299 -24.94 11.60 -5.86
C SER A 299 -24.86 12.30 -7.22
N ASN A 300 -25.97 12.81 -7.75
CA ASN A 300 -26.02 13.57 -9.00
C ASN A 300 -25.34 14.94 -8.87
N SER A 301 -25.49 15.58 -7.72
CA SER A 301 -24.78 16.82 -7.38
C SER A 301 -23.27 16.60 -7.38
N LEU A 302 -22.79 15.55 -6.68
CA LEU A 302 -21.38 15.17 -6.66
C LEU A 302 -20.82 14.93 -8.07
N ARG A 303 -21.53 14.17 -8.92
CA ARG A 303 -21.12 13.95 -10.32
C ARG A 303 -21.02 15.25 -11.12
N THR A 304 -21.93 16.20 -10.89
CA THR A 304 -21.96 17.49 -11.58
C THR A 304 -20.86 18.44 -11.08
N LEU A 305 -20.57 18.42 -9.78
CA LEU A 305 -19.57 19.27 -9.13
C LEU A 305 -18.14 18.74 -9.32
N HIS A 306 -17.96 17.43 -9.53
CA HIS A 306 -16.66 16.77 -9.67
C HIS A 306 -15.70 17.50 -10.64
N PRO A 307 -16.07 17.82 -11.90
CA PRO A 307 -15.15 18.50 -12.83
C PRO A 307 -14.69 19.88 -12.33
N LEU A 308 -15.54 20.58 -11.58
CA LEU A 308 -15.21 21.89 -11.02
C LEU A 308 -14.28 21.75 -9.81
N ALA A 309 -14.54 20.76 -8.94
CA ALA A 309 -13.66 20.43 -7.82
C ALA A 309 -12.27 19.99 -8.32
N ASP A 310 -12.23 19.09 -9.30
CA ASP A 310 -11.00 18.61 -9.93
C ASP A 310 -10.19 19.75 -10.58
N LYS A 311 -10.88 20.68 -11.26
CA LYS A 311 -10.25 21.89 -11.80
C LYS A 311 -9.60 22.74 -10.71
N LYS A 312 -10.26 22.91 -9.55
CA LYS A 312 -9.72 23.67 -8.41
C LYS A 312 -8.49 22.99 -7.80
N TYR A 313 -8.52 21.67 -7.57
CA TYR A 313 -7.35 20.91 -7.13
C TYR A 313 -6.20 20.97 -8.16
N SER A 314 -6.51 20.87 -9.46
CA SER A 314 -5.52 21.00 -10.53
C SER A 314 -4.88 22.39 -10.57
N THR A 315 -5.65 23.46 -10.33
CA THR A 315 -5.14 24.83 -10.22
C THR A 315 -4.23 24.96 -9.00
N TYR A 316 -4.66 24.47 -7.83
CA TYR A 316 -3.84 24.45 -6.62
C TYR A 316 -2.48 23.79 -6.88
N GLN A 317 -2.46 22.62 -7.52
CA GLN A 317 -1.22 21.93 -7.86
C GLN A 317 -0.31 22.74 -8.80
N LYS A 318 -0.88 23.50 -9.75
CA LYS A 318 -0.10 24.36 -10.67
C LYS A 318 0.48 25.56 -9.93
N GLU A 319 -0.29 26.20 -9.07
CA GLU A 319 0.15 27.36 -8.29
C GLU A 319 1.18 26.97 -7.22
N ALA A 320 0.99 25.84 -6.53
CA ALA A 320 1.96 25.31 -5.59
C ALA A 320 3.31 25.01 -6.27
N TYR A 321 3.28 24.41 -7.46
CA TYR A 321 4.48 24.18 -8.26
C TYR A 321 5.14 25.50 -8.65
N TYR A 322 4.38 26.50 -9.11
CA TYR A 322 4.90 27.81 -9.46
C TYR A 322 5.61 28.50 -8.28
N LEU A 323 5.00 28.44 -7.09
CA LEU A 323 5.59 28.96 -5.86
C LEU A 323 6.91 28.26 -5.52
N GLN A 324 6.95 26.93 -5.62
CA GLN A 324 8.19 26.16 -5.42
C GLN A 324 9.28 26.54 -6.43
N THR A 325 8.91 26.70 -7.72
CA THR A 325 9.87 27.11 -8.77
C THR A 325 10.34 28.55 -8.64
N SER A 326 9.60 29.40 -7.92
CA SER A 326 10.01 30.78 -7.62
C SER A 326 10.90 30.84 -6.37
N LEU A 327 10.59 30.03 -5.35
CA LEU A 327 11.32 29.98 -4.09
C LEU A 327 12.72 29.37 -4.23
N ILE A 328 12.86 28.25 -4.93
CA ILE A 328 14.12 27.48 -4.95
C ILE A 328 15.29 28.30 -5.53
N PRO A 329 15.15 28.97 -6.69
CA PRO A 329 16.22 29.83 -7.21
C PRO A 329 16.56 30.99 -6.26
N LEU A 330 15.54 31.58 -5.62
CA LEU A 330 15.73 32.68 -4.67
C LEU A 330 16.58 32.22 -3.47
N LEU A 331 16.34 31.04 -2.94
CA LEU A 331 17.15 30.47 -1.85
C LEU A 331 18.57 30.15 -2.31
N LEU A 332 18.72 29.44 -3.42
CA LEU A 332 20.03 28.97 -3.90
C LEU A 332 20.96 30.11 -4.30
N ASN A 333 20.43 31.19 -4.88
CA ASN A 333 21.22 32.35 -5.26
C ASN A 333 21.75 33.13 -4.04
N ASN A 334 21.11 32.98 -2.88
CA ASN A 334 21.41 33.76 -1.68
C ASN A 334 22.10 32.95 -0.57
N ILE A 335 22.05 31.60 -0.61
CA ILE A 335 22.76 30.77 0.39
C ILE A 335 24.26 31.07 0.35
N GLN A 336 24.78 31.51 1.49
CA GLN A 336 26.17 31.84 1.68
C GLN A 336 26.99 30.58 1.99
N ARG A 337 28.33 30.67 1.90
CA ARG A 337 29.22 29.57 2.28
C ARG A 337 28.87 29.10 3.69
N VAL A 338 28.41 27.86 3.76
CA VAL A 338 28.27 27.15 5.01
C VAL A 338 29.67 26.99 5.60
N ASP A 339 29.93 27.70 6.69
CA ASP A 339 31.01 27.44 7.61
C ASP A 339 30.95 25.95 8.01
N LEU A 340 32.05 25.23 7.81
CA LEU A 340 32.13 23.78 8.12
C LEU A 340 32.05 23.51 9.62
N GLU A 341 32.12 24.56 10.44
CA GLU A 341 32.03 24.44 11.89
C GLU A 341 30.59 24.11 12.32
N PRO A 342 30.41 23.10 13.19
CA PRO A 342 29.11 22.76 13.75
C PRO A 342 28.52 23.94 14.52
N ARG A 343 27.20 24.17 14.40
CA ARG A 343 26.49 25.04 15.34
C ARG A 343 26.17 24.24 16.60
N GLY A 344 26.70 24.70 17.73
CA GLY A 344 26.33 24.19 19.05
C GLY A 344 24.86 24.47 19.38
N LYS A 345 24.44 24.11 20.60
CA LYS A 345 23.05 24.29 21.04
C LYS A 345 22.61 25.77 20.98
N PRO A 346 21.33 26.03 20.67
CA PRO A 346 20.79 27.38 20.69
C PRO A 346 20.93 28.00 22.08
N GLN A 347 21.54 29.18 22.18
CA GLN A 347 21.61 29.95 23.42
C GLN A 347 20.33 30.78 23.55
N ILE A 348 19.28 30.17 24.11
CA ILE A 348 17.96 30.81 24.26
C ILE A 348 17.52 30.75 25.72
N ASP A 349 16.90 31.83 26.19
CA ASP A 349 16.28 31.91 27.50
C ASP A 349 15.03 31.00 27.54
N ILE A 350 15.07 29.96 28.36
CA ILE A 350 14.15 28.81 28.32
C ILE A 350 12.69 29.20 28.70
N SER A 351 12.48 30.43 29.20
CA SER A 351 11.16 30.92 29.60
C SER A 351 10.14 31.07 28.46
N GLU A 352 10.56 31.20 27.19
CA GLU A 352 9.67 31.32 26.03
C GLU A 352 9.45 30.00 25.25
N ALA A 353 10.28 28.97 25.52
CA ALA A 353 10.27 27.72 24.78
C ALA A 353 9.30 26.69 25.39
N THR A 354 8.14 26.50 24.76
CA THR A 354 7.13 25.53 25.22
C THR A 354 7.47 24.06 24.98
N ASN A 355 8.49 23.74 24.15
CA ASN A 355 8.90 22.38 23.84
C ASN A 355 10.38 22.32 23.40
N GLU A 356 11.25 21.85 24.30
CA GLU A 356 12.70 21.76 24.08
C GLU A 356 13.07 20.78 22.95
N GLU A 357 12.35 19.67 22.81
CA GLU A 357 12.59 18.68 21.76
C GLU A 357 12.38 19.28 20.37
N LEU A 358 11.24 19.95 20.15
CA LEU A 358 10.91 20.60 18.88
C LEU A 358 11.90 21.73 18.56
N LEU A 359 12.31 22.50 19.57
CA LEU A 359 13.27 23.59 19.42
C LEU A 359 14.63 23.07 18.96
N ASN A 360 15.16 22.04 19.61
CA ASN A 360 16.43 21.41 19.23
C ASN A 360 16.37 20.80 17.81
N HIS A 361 15.26 20.15 17.46
CA HIS A 361 15.07 19.62 16.11
C HIS A 361 15.06 20.71 15.04
N LEU A 362 14.30 21.79 15.25
CA LEU A 362 14.24 22.89 14.29
C LEU A 362 15.58 23.62 14.14
N TRP A 363 16.36 23.72 15.21
CA TRP A 363 17.72 24.25 15.16
C TRP A 363 18.62 23.41 14.25
N LEU A 364 18.72 22.11 14.52
CA LEU A 364 19.55 21.19 13.74
C LEU A 364 19.09 21.11 12.27
N LEU A 365 17.77 21.05 12.05
CA LEU A 365 17.16 21.01 10.73
C LEU A 365 17.48 22.27 9.91
N THR A 366 17.34 23.46 10.51
CA THR A 366 17.69 24.72 9.83
C THR A 366 19.19 24.88 9.63
N ALA A 367 20.01 24.32 10.52
CA ALA A 367 21.47 24.35 10.40
C ALA A 367 22.00 23.39 9.31
N GLY A 368 21.19 22.42 8.89
CA GLY A 368 21.61 21.32 8.02
C GLY A 368 22.51 20.33 8.75
N GLN A 369 22.29 20.08 10.04
CA GLN A 369 23.14 19.20 10.84
C GLN A 369 22.34 18.01 11.34
N SER A 370 22.94 16.81 11.33
CA SER A 370 22.35 15.61 11.91
C SER A 370 22.51 15.53 13.43
N ASP A 371 23.48 16.26 13.99
CA ASP A 371 23.77 16.40 15.42
C ASP A 371 24.55 17.70 15.66
N PHE A 372 24.57 18.19 16.90
CA PHE A 372 25.24 19.44 17.29
C PHE A 372 26.75 19.45 17.02
N ASP A 373 27.38 18.26 17.01
CA ASP A 373 28.81 18.10 16.77
C ASP A 373 29.17 17.83 15.29
N LYS A 374 28.16 17.62 14.44
CA LYS A 374 28.36 17.27 13.02
C LYS A 374 28.46 18.52 12.16
N GLN A 375 29.26 18.44 11.09
CA GLN A 375 29.37 19.54 10.13
C GLN A 375 28.03 19.80 9.44
N ARG A 376 27.84 21.05 9.02
CA ARG A 376 26.65 21.49 8.32
C ARG A 376 26.64 20.99 6.87
N GLU A 377 25.57 20.33 6.47
CA GLU A 377 25.27 19.84 5.12
C GLU A 377 23.81 20.17 4.75
N ILE A 378 23.61 21.14 3.86
CA ILE A 378 22.26 21.56 3.44
C ILE A 378 21.76 20.61 2.35
N ASN A 379 20.88 19.69 2.73
CA ASN A 379 20.13 18.85 1.81
C ASN A 379 18.63 19.21 1.87
N PHE A 380 18.14 19.91 0.84
CA PHE A 380 16.76 20.38 0.79
C PHE A 380 15.71 19.27 0.75
N ALA A 381 16.02 18.09 0.18
CA ALA A 381 15.11 16.95 0.17
C ALA A 381 14.90 16.43 1.60
N VAL A 382 16.01 16.15 2.29
CA VAL A 382 16.03 15.70 3.70
C VAL A 382 15.36 16.73 4.61
N ILE A 383 15.62 18.02 4.38
CA ILE A 383 14.99 19.10 5.15
C ILE A 383 13.48 19.11 4.96
N ASN A 384 13.02 19.00 3.70
CA ASN A 384 11.61 18.99 3.37
C ASN A 384 10.89 17.78 3.98
N GLU A 385 11.45 16.60 3.84
CA GLU A 385 10.89 15.35 4.38
C GLU A 385 10.83 15.42 5.90
N SER A 386 11.91 15.85 6.55
CA SER A 386 11.92 16.04 8.01
C SER A 386 10.87 17.05 8.47
N ALA A 387 10.65 18.14 7.71
CA ALA A 387 9.59 19.10 7.99
C ALA A 387 8.20 18.47 7.88
N ILE A 388 7.92 17.68 6.84
CA ILE A 388 6.64 16.96 6.70
C ILE A 388 6.41 16.01 7.90
N SER A 389 7.46 15.32 8.37
CA SER A 389 7.38 14.49 9.58
C SER A 389 7.11 15.31 10.85
N LEU A 390 7.64 16.53 10.97
CA LEU A 390 7.27 17.43 12.07
C LEU A 390 5.78 17.80 12.01
N LEU A 391 5.20 17.96 10.82
CA LEU A 391 3.78 18.27 10.66
C LEU A 391 2.84 17.16 11.14
N SER A 392 3.27 15.88 11.12
CA SER A 392 2.50 14.80 11.72
C SER A 392 2.58 14.78 13.25
N SER A 393 3.65 15.34 13.82
CA SER A 393 3.92 15.35 15.25
C SER A 393 3.40 16.61 15.96
N PHE A 394 3.41 17.76 15.28
CA PHE A 394 3.13 19.06 15.86
C PHE A 394 2.23 19.91 14.94
N PRO A 395 1.25 20.65 15.50
CA PRO A 395 0.50 21.65 14.74
C PRO A 395 1.43 22.69 14.11
N LEU A 396 1.12 23.12 12.88
CA LEU A 396 1.92 24.11 12.16
C LEU A 396 2.12 25.41 12.96
N GLU A 397 1.10 25.84 13.72
CA GLU A 397 1.21 27.00 14.59
C GLU A 397 2.32 26.86 15.63
N LYS A 398 2.47 25.67 16.25
CA LYS A 398 3.55 25.42 17.22
C LYS A 398 4.92 25.44 16.55
N ILE A 399 5.05 24.86 15.36
CA ILE A 399 6.30 24.88 14.58
C ILE A 399 6.69 26.32 14.25
N LEU A 400 5.73 27.13 13.80
CA LEU A 400 5.93 28.54 13.47
C LEU A 400 6.37 29.37 14.69
N ILE A 401 5.74 29.15 15.86
CA ILE A 401 6.14 29.82 17.10
C ILE A 401 7.60 29.50 17.45
N GLN A 402 8.01 28.23 17.37
CA GLN A 402 9.37 27.81 17.70
C GLN A 402 10.41 28.33 16.68
N LEU A 403 10.10 28.31 15.38
CA LEU A 403 10.95 28.95 14.36
C LEU A 403 11.12 30.44 14.63
N ARG A 404 10.08 31.14 15.08
CA ARG A 404 10.12 32.57 15.40
C ARG A 404 10.98 32.87 16.64
N VAL A 405 10.94 32.01 17.66
CA VAL A 405 11.78 32.11 18.86
C VAL A 405 13.26 31.97 18.46
N LEU A 406 13.59 30.93 17.70
CA LEU A 406 14.95 30.66 17.21
C LEU A 406 15.49 31.72 16.24
N TYR A 407 14.61 32.45 15.55
CA TYR A 407 14.97 33.32 14.42
C TYR A 407 16.05 34.37 14.74
N SER A 408 16.07 34.89 15.96
CA SER A 408 17.07 35.89 16.38
C SER A 408 18.48 35.30 16.49
N SER A 409 18.57 34.01 16.79
CA SER A 409 19.81 33.26 16.97
C SER A 409 20.30 32.59 15.68
N PHE A 410 19.47 32.57 14.63
CA PHE A 410 19.83 32.01 13.34
C PHE A 410 20.87 32.85 12.59
N ASP A 411 21.79 32.15 11.94
CA ASP A 411 22.60 32.76 10.89
C ASP A 411 21.79 33.02 9.60
N PHE A 412 22.44 33.63 8.60
CA PHE A 412 21.79 33.99 7.35
C PHE A 412 21.20 32.76 6.63
N ASN A 413 21.93 31.65 6.58
CA ASN A 413 21.48 30.42 5.89
C ASN A 413 20.32 29.75 6.64
N GLN A 414 20.39 29.68 7.97
CA GLN A 414 19.30 29.14 8.80
C GLN A 414 18.01 29.93 8.61
N LYS A 415 18.08 31.26 8.45
CA LYS A 415 16.90 32.10 8.15
C LYS A 415 16.28 31.77 6.79
N LEU A 416 17.09 31.55 5.76
CA LEU A 416 16.62 31.11 4.44
C LEU A 416 15.94 29.73 4.53
N ILE A 417 16.56 28.78 5.23
CA ILE A 417 16.02 27.44 5.41
C ILE A 417 14.73 27.45 6.25
N ALA A 418 14.63 28.31 7.27
CA ALA A 418 13.40 28.48 8.04
C ALA A 418 12.22 28.95 7.17
N ASN A 419 12.47 29.88 6.24
CA ASN A 419 11.49 30.32 5.26
C ASN A 419 11.10 29.18 4.29
N PHE A 420 12.08 28.40 3.81
CA PHE A 420 11.83 27.21 2.99
C PHE A 420 10.89 26.23 3.70
N ILE A 421 11.25 25.83 4.93
CA ILE A 421 10.46 24.90 5.75
C ILE A 421 9.02 25.42 5.88
N LEU A 422 8.83 26.69 6.21
CA LEU A 422 7.51 27.24 6.43
C LEU A 422 6.66 27.26 5.15
N VAL A 423 7.23 27.59 3.98
CA VAL A 423 6.51 27.50 2.70
C VAL A 423 6.09 26.06 2.41
N GLN A 424 6.98 25.08 2.58
CA GLN A 424 6.64 23.68 2.33
C GLN A 424 5.52 23.20 3.27
N LEU A 425 5.65 23.49 4.57
CA LEU A 425 4.64 23.13 5.56
C LEU A 425 3.27 23.76 5.28
N LEU A 426 3.23 25.02 4.82
CA LEU A 426 2.00 25.67 4.38
C LEU A 426 1.34 24.90 3.23
N LEU A 427 2.10 24.57 2.19
CA LEU A 427 1.60 23.86 1.01
C LEU A 427 1.12 22.43 1.35
N TYR A 428 1.79 21.71 2.25
CA TYR A 428 1.35 20.38 2.66
C TYR A 428 0.13 20.43 3.60
N SER A 429 0.05 21.45 4.46
CA SER A 429 -1.08 21.62 5.40
C SER A 429 -2.41 21.84 4.68
N GLY A 430 -2.40 22.53 3.53
CA GLY A 430 -3.59 22.70 2.70
C GLY A 430 -4.15 21.35 2.22
N VAL A 431 -3.29 20.41 1.81
CA VAL A 431 -3.70 19.08 1.33
C VAL A 431 -4.27 18.20 2.45
N ASN A 432 -3.75 18.33 3.68
CA ASN A 432 -4.25 17.60 4.84
C ASN A 432 -5.43 18.28 5.56
N ALA A 433 -5.97 19.37 4.98
CA ALA A 433 -7.13 20.10 5.46
C ALA A 433 -7.03 20.66 6.89
N PHE A 434 -5.87 21.19 7.28
CA PHE A 434 -5.73 21.90 8.56
C PHE A 434 -6.15 23.38 8.42
N PRO A 435 -7.29 23.82 9.01
CA PRO A 435 -7.69 25.22 8.97
C PRO A 435 -6.74 26.10 9.78
N PHE A 436 -6.46 27.29 9.25
CA PHE A 436 -5.64 28.28 9.95
C PHE A 436 -6.51 29.25 10.75
N GLY A 437 -6.31 29.27 12.07
CA GLY A 437 -7.00 30.21 12.94
C GLY A 437 -6.42 31.63 12.89
N PRO A 438 -7.11 32.62 13.50
CA PRO A 438 -6.59 33.99 13.64
C PRO A 438 -5.23 34.04 14.35
N ALA A 439 -5.02 33.15 15.32
CA ALA A 439 -3.75 33.01 16.05
C ALA A 439 -2.60 32.65 15.09
N PHE A 440 -2.80 31.67 14.20
CA PHE A 440 -1.81 31.32 13.18
C PHE A 440 -1.42 32.52 12.30
N HIS A 441 -2.41 33.24 11.75
CA HIS A 441 -2.12 34.41 10.91
C HIS A 441 -1.40 35.52 11.67
N MET A 442 -1.70 35.70 12.96
CA MET A 442 -0.97 36.62 13.82
C MET A 442 0.49 36.18 13.98
N GLN A 443 0.75 34.91 14.27
CA GLN A 443 2.11 34.37 14.37
C GLN A 443 2.88 34.51 13.05
N LEU A 444 2.23 34.27 11.92
CA LEU A 444 2.83 34.41 10.59
C LEU A 444 3.24 35.86 10.32
N ARG A 445 2.38 36.83 10.66
CA ARG A 445 2.72 38.27 10.56
C ARG A 445 3.92 38.63 11.43
N PHE A 446 4.02 38.08 12.65
CA PHE A 446 5.17 38.32 13.51
C PHE A 446 6.46 37.70 12.96
N PHE A 447 6.39 36.52 12.35
CA PHE A 447 7.52 35.93 11.64
C PHE A 447 7.96 36.81 10.45
N CYS A 448 7.01 37.26 9.62
CA CYS A 448 7.29 38.15 8.48
C CYS A 448 7.96 39.46 8.91
N LYS A 449 7.59 40.02 10.07
CA LYS A 449 8.26 41.21 10.63
C LYS A 449 9.73 40.96 10.97
N LYS A 450 10.10 39.75 11.40
CA LYS A 450 11.51 39.40 11.66
C LYS A 450 12.30 39.23 10.35
N ASN A 451 11.67 38.73 9.29
CA ASN A 451 12.30 38.61 7.97
C ASN A 451 12.81 39.96 7.43
N VAL A 452 12.05 41.04 7.58
CA VAL A 452 12.39 42.36 7.00
C VAL A 452 13.32 43.21 7.88
N ASN A 453 13.67 42.74 9.08
CA ASN A 453 14.54 43.51 9.96
C ASN A 453 15.92 43.69 9.31
N PHE A 454 16.40 44.94 9.21
CA PHE A 454 17.67 45.26 8.54
C PHE A 454 18.89 44.68 9.27
N ASN A 455 18.88 44.70 10.62
CA ASN A 455 20.03 44.29 11.43
C ASN A 455 20.02 42.79 11.74
N THR A 456 18.84 42.23 12.01
CA THR A 456 18.71 40.84 12.50
C THR A 456 17.99 39.93 11.51
N GLY A 457 17.46 40.45 10.41
CA GLY A 457 16.66 39.72 9.42
C GLY A 457 17.40 39.49 8.12
N LEU A 458 16.64 39.52 7.02
CA LEU A 458 17.08 39.33 5.63
C LEU A 458 16.87 40.59 4.78
N ALA A 459 16.43 41.71 5.38
CA ALA A 459 16.14 42.98 4.70
C ALA A 459 15.25 42.80 3.45
N GLU A 460 15.65 43.32 2.29
CA GLU A 460 14.92 43.25 1.01
C GLU A 460 14.59 41.82 0.58
N LEU A 461 15.53 40.88 0.74
CA LEU A 461 15.30 39.46 0.48
C LEU A 461 14.19 38.89 1.38
N GLY A 462 14.09 39.42 2.61
CA GLY A 462 13.01 39.10 3.54
C GLY A 462 11.64 39.57 3.05
N GLU A 463 11.56 40.68 2.31
CA GLU A 463 10.32 41.14 1.67
C GLU A 463 9.89 40.21 0.54
N GLU A 464 10.82 39.79 -0.32
CA GLU A 464 10.55 38.83 -1.39
C GLU A 464 10.05 37.49 -0.83
N LEU A 465 10.71 36.96 0.20
CA LEU A 465 10.29 35.73 0.88
C LEU A 465 8.93 35.87 1.56
N ASN A 466 8.62 37.04 2.13
CA ASN A 466 7.31 37.31 2.72
C ASN A 466 6.19 37.27 1.70
N ILE A 467 6.41 37.73 0.48
CA ILE A 467 5.43 37.63 -0.61
C ILE A 467 5.12 36.16 -0.88
N ILE A 468 6.15 35.31 -1.03
CA ILE A 468 5.98 33.87 -1.26
C ILE A 468 5.24 33.20 -0.09
N LEU A 469 5.61 33.51 1.15
CA LEU A 469 4.93 32.98 2.35
C LEU A 469 3.45 33.36 2.40
N GLN A 470 3.12 34.61 2.10
CA GLN A 470 1.74 35.07 2.07
C GLN A 470 0.95 34.41 0.95
N MET A 471 1.56 34.23 -0.24
CA MET A 471 0.95 33.49 -1.34
C MET A 471 0.71 32.03 -0.98
N ALA A 472 1.68 31.35 -0.34
CA ALA A 472 1.53 29.97 0.12
C ALA A 472 0.42 29.83 1.17
N ALA A 473 0.38 30.73 2.17
CA ALA A 473 -0.68 30.73 3.18
C ALA A 473 -2.06 30.99 2.56
N LYS A 474 -2.16 31.93 1.63
CA LYS A 474 -3.40 32.23 0.89
C LYS A 474 -3.84 31.04 0.04
N LEU A 475 -2.92 30.40 -0.67
CA LEU A 475 -3.20 29.24 -1.51
C LEU A 475 -3.74 28.06 -0.69
N SER A 476 -3.11 27.78 0.46
CA SER A 476 -3.55 26.73 1.37
C SER A 476 -4.89 27.04 2.04
N SER A 477 -5.12 28.32 2.41
CA SER A 477 -6.42 28.75 2.94
C SER A 477 -7.51 28.67 1.87
N ALA A 478 -7.21 29.06 0.63
CA ALA A 478 -8.15 29.01 -0.48
C ALA A 478 -8.69 27.59 -0.71
N LEU A 479 -7.86 26.56 -0.61
CA LEU A 479 -8.33 25.18 -0.77
C LEU A 479 -9.38 24.79 0.30
N LEU A 480 -9.26 25.34 1.51
CA LEU A 480 -10.15 25.08 2.65
C LEU A 480 -11.40 25.96 2.66
N ASP A 481 -11.24 27.23 2.26
CA ASP A 481 -12.28 28.24 2.31
C ASP A 481 -13.17 28.26 1.06
N GLU A 482 -12.71 27.67 -0.06
CA GLU A 482 -13.47 27.60 -1.31
C GLU A 482 -14.76 26.79 -1.11
N PRO A 483 -15.96 27.42 -1.26
CA PRO A 483 -17.23 26.77 -0.99
C PRO A 483 -17.38 25.45 -1.74
N ILE A 484 -16.98 25.41 -3.02
CA ILE A 484 -17.11 24.21 -3.83
C ILE A 484 -16.31 23.01 -3.30
N ILE A 485 -15.08 23.23 -2.82
CA ILE A 485 -14.23 22.15 -2.31
C ILE A 485 -14.77 21.64 -0.97
N ARG A 486 -15.08 22.56 -0.06
CA ARG A 486 -15.65 22.25 1.25
C ARG A 486 -16.99 21.53 1.10
N ASN A 487 -17.85 22.06 0.24
CA ASN A 487 -19.18 21.50 0.00
C ASN A 487 -19.10 20.12 -0.65
N PHE A 488 -18.24 19.95 -1.66
CA PHE A 488 -18.00 18.66 -2.30
C PHE A 488 -17.49 17.60 -1.30
N SER A 489 -16.46 17.93 -0.50
CA SER A 489 -15.90 17.02 0.49
C SER A 489 -16.94 16.58 1.52
N ASN A 490 -17.74 17.51 2.02
CA ASN A 490 -18.77 17.18 3.01
C ASN A 490 -19.95 16.39 2.39
N LEU A 491 -20.35 16.67 1.14
CA LEU A 491 -21.35 15.84 0.45
C LEU A 491 -20.85 14.40 0.26
N ASN A 492 -19.56 14.21 -0.09
CA ASN A 492 -18.93 12.89 -0.16
C ASN A 492 -19.04 12.17 1.20
N ARG A 493 -18.70 12.82 2.31
CA ARG A 493 -18.85 12.24 3.67
C ARG A 493 -20.30 11.90 3.98
N LEU A 494 -21.24 12.76 3.61
CA LEU A 494 -22.66 12.57 3.90
C LEU A 494 -23.17 11.29 3.21
N VAL A 495 -22.83 11.09 1.93
CA VAL A 495 -23.17 9.90 1.15
C VAL A 495 -22.60 8.62 1.77
N GLN A 496 -21.39 8.66 2.30
CA GLN A 496 -20.71 7.50 2.90
C GLN A 496 -21.37 6.99 4.19
N PHE A 497 -21.87 7.88 5.05
CA PHE A 497 -22.33 7.52 6.40
C PHE A 497 -23.85 7.51 6.56
N THR A 498 -24.57 8.28 5.75
CA THR A 498 -25.98 8.60 6.05
C THR A 498 -26.97 7.61 5.43
N PHE A 499 -26.68 7.11 4.23
CA PHE A 499 -27.68 6.38 3.42
C PHE A 499 -27.49 4.87 3.40
N VAL A 500 -26.47 4.36 4.09
CA VAL A 500 -25.98 2.99 3.92
C VAL A 500 -27.07 1.94 4.18
N SER A 501 -27.96 2.18 5.15
CA SER A 501 -29.09 1.29 5.48
C SER A 501 -30.19 1.19 4.40
N LYS A 502 -30.17 2.07 3.39
CA LYS A 502 -31.15 2.10 2.29
C LYS A 502 -30.61 1.49 1.00
N LEU A 503 -29.32 1.17 0.95
CA LEU A 503 -28.66 0.63 -0.23
C LEU A 503 -28.84 -0.89 -0.32
N HIS A 504 -28.51 -1.44 -1.49
CA HIS A 504 -28.56 -2.89 -1.71
C HIS A 504 -27.52 -3.59 -0.86
N SER A 505 -27.80 -4.83 -0.44
CA SER A 505 -26.85 -5.61 0.35
C SER A 505 -25.62 -6.00 -0.48
N PHE A 506 -24.43 -5.69 0.02
CA PHE A 506 -23.15 -6.11 -0.54
C PHE A 506 -23.01 -7.64 -0.54
N ASP A 507 -23.45 -8.29 0.54
CA ASP A 507 -23.42 -9.75 0.68
C ASP A 507 -24.24 -10.43 -0.43
N GLN A 508 -25.44 -9.92 -0.68
CA GLN A 508 -26.31 -10.40 -1.77
C GLN A 508 -25.70 -10.14 -3.16
N LEU A 509 -25.01 -9.01 -3.35
CA LEU A 509 -24.31 -8.71 -4.60
C LEU A 509 -23.22 -9.76 -4.89
N VAL A 510 -22.47 -10.15 -3.85
CA VAL A 510 -21.45 -11.21 -3.93
C VAL A 510 -22.10 -12.57 -4.18
N ASP A 511 -23.21 -12.90 -3.51
CA ASP A 511 -23.96 -14.14 -3.76
C ASP A 511 -24.43 -14.25 -5.20
N CYS A 512 -25.00 -13.17 -5.75
CA CYS A 512 -25.38 -13.10 -7.16
C CYS A 512 -24.17 -13.37 -8.06
N ALA A 513 -23.03 -12.71 -7.81
CA ALA A 513 -21.82 -12.92 -8.61
C ALA A 513 -21.33 -14.38 -8.58
N ILE A 514 -21.40 -15.04 -7.43
CA ILE A 514 -20.97 -16.43 -7.25
C ILE A 514 -22.00 -17.43 -7.84
N ALA A 515 -23.28 -17.08 -7.87
CA ALA A 515 -24.33 -17.94 -8.42
C ALA A 515 -24.31 -17.99 -9.95
N PHE A 516 -23.96 -16.91 -10.63
CA PHE A 516 -23.88 -16.87 -12.09
C PHE A 516 -22.60 -17.52 -12.64
N PRO A 517 -22.63 -18.10 -13.85
CA PRO A 517 -21.44 -18.56 -14.53
C PRO A 517 -20.56 -17.39 -15.00
N ARG A 518 -19.30 -17.69 -15.31
CA ARG A 518 -18.27 -16.71 -15.74
C ARG A 518 -18.70 -15.77 -16.86
N GLU A 519 -19.48 -16.26 -17.82
CA GLU A 519 -19.92 -15.48 -18.99
C GLU A 519 -20.95 -14.38 -18.64
N GLU A 520 -21.69 -14.57 -17.55
CA GLU A 520 -22.82 -13.71 -17.18
C GLU A 520 -22.49 -12.80 -15.99
N ARG A 521 -21.46 -13.11 -15.18
CA ARG A 521 -21.21 -12.40 -13.91
C ARG A 521 -20.43 -11.08 -14.02
N ALA A 522 -19.94 -10.71 -15.19
CA ALA A 522 -18.95 -9.63 -15.36
C ALA A 522 -19.38 -8.27 -14.76
N LYS A 523 -20.66 -7.91 -14.90
CA LYS A 523 -21.20 -6.66 -14.32
C LYS A 523 -21.17 -6.66 -12.80
N TYR A 524 -21.45 -7.80 -12.16
CA TYR A 524 -21.40 -7.93 -10.70
C TYR A 524 -19.95 -7.82 -10.21
N VAL A 525 -19.02 -8.51 -10.86
CA VAL A 525 -17.58 -8.44 -10.55
C VAL A 525 -17.08 -6.99 -10.63
N GLN A 526 -17.41 -6.27 -11.70
CA GLN A 526 -17.01 -4.87 -11.83
C GLN A 526 -17.63 -3.98 -10.74
N SER A 527 -18.89 -4.24 -10.39
CA SER A 527 -19.57 -3.49 -9.32
C SER A 527 -18.89 -3.72 -7.98
N ILE A 528 -18.60 -4.98 -7.62
CA ILE A 528 -17.89 -5.34 -6.38
C ILE A 528 -16.48 -4.72 -6.36
N ALA A 529 -15.73 -4.78 -7.47
CA ALA A 529 -14.42 -4.15 -7.57
C ALA A 529 -14.48 -2.63 -7.33
N ASN A 530 -15.49 -1.96 -7.89
CA ASN A 530 -15.70 -0.53 -7.67
C ASN A 530 -16.04 -0.21 -6.21
N GLU A 531 -16.90 -1.00 -5.55
CA GLU A 531 -17.24 -0.82 -4.13
C GLU A 531 -15.97 -0.93 -3.24
N LEU A 532 -15.15 -1.96 -3.45
CA LEU A 532 -13.89 -2.15 -2.73
C LEU A 532 -12.90 -1.02 -2.99
N ARG A 533 -12.76 -0.58 -4.25
CA ARG A 533 -11.90 0.55 -4.61
C ARG A 533 -12.32 1.85 -3.93
N MET A 534 -13.63 2.12 -3.87
CA MET A 534 -14.16 3.27 -3.15
C MET A 534 -13.85 3.18 -1.65
N LEU A 535 -13.83 1.99 -1.07
CA LEU A 535 -13.43 1.78 0.33
C LEU A 535 -11.96 2.20 0.56
N THR A 536 -11.06 1.86 -0.36
CA THR A 536 -9.64 2.30 -0.30
C THR A 536 -9.50 3.80 -0.52
N MET A 537 -10.23 4.38 -1.48
CA MET A 537 -10.21 5.82 -1.73
C MET A 537 -10.76 6.60 -0.54
N MET A 538 -11.83 6.11 0.09
CA MET A 538 -12.39 6.68 1.33
C MET A 538 -11.33 6.74 2.42
N PHE A 539 -10.59 5.64 2.66
CA PHE A 539 -9.49 5.64 3.64
C PHE A 539 -8.45 6.72 3.32
N TYR A 540 -7.95 6.79 2.09
CA TYR A 540 -6.90 7.75 1.75
C TYR A 540 -7.41 9.21 1.76
N GLN A 541 -8.68 9.48 1.44
CA GLN A 541 -9.27 10.81 1.58
C GLN A 541 -9.37 11.24 3.06
N GLU A 542 -9.65 10.30 3.96
CA GLU A 542 -9.91 10.58 5.39
C GLU A 542 -8.64 10.60 6.26
N VAL A 543 -7.73 9.64 6.07
CA VAL A 543 -6.63 9.36 7.01
C VAL A 543 -5.74 10.58 7.24
N SER A 544 -5.57 11.03 8.48
CA SER A 544 -4.65 12.14 8.75
C SER A 544 -3.20 11.67 8.78
N ILE A 545 -2.25 12.47 8.28
CA ILE A 545 -0.82 12.16 8.44
C ILE A 545 -0.40 12.05 9.92
N CYS A 546 -1.15 12.67 10.85
CA CYS A 546 -0.92 12.55 12.29
C CYS A 546 -1.15 11.13 12.82
N GLU A 547 -2.00 10.34 12.16
CA GLU A 547 -2.26 8.95 12.57
C GLU A 547 -1.03 8.06 12.39
N PHE A 548 -0.09 8.48 11.54
CA PHE A 548 1.17 7.77 11.29
C PHE A 548 2.25 8.08 12.34
N ASN A 549 1.97 8.95 13.31
CA ASN A 549 2.94 9.33 14.33
C ASN A 549 3.22 8.17 15.32
N ASN A 550 4.49 7.98 15.69
CA ASN A 550 4.97 7.06 16.73
C ASN A 550 4.49 5.60 16.66
N CYS A 551 3.93 5.17 15.53
CA CYS A 551 3.26 3.87 15.38
C CYS A 551 2.15 3.60 16.40
N TYR A 552 1.35 4.62 16.73
CA TYR A 552 0.27 4.49 17.72
C TYR A 552 -0.77 3.40 17.39
N TRP A 553 -0.92 3.02 16.11
CA TRP A 553 -1.77 1.91 15.67
C TRP A 553 -1.35 0.54 16.23
N SER A 554 -0.10 0.38 16.68
CA SER A 554 0.44 -0.91 17.12
C SER A 554 0.05 -1.33 18.55
N LYS A 555 -0.23 -0.36 19.43
CA LYS A 555 -0.49 -0.62 20.86
C LYS A 555 -1.92 -0.30 21.24
N GLU A 556 -2.59 -1.19 21.97
CA GLU A 556 -4.01 -1.04 22.35
C GLU A 556 -4.31 0.31 23.02
N GLU A 557 -3.42 0.78 23.89
CA GLU A 557 -3.63 2.02 24.65
C GLU A 557 -3.63 3.26 23.74
N THR A 558 -2.91 3.21 22.60
CA THR A 558 -2.71 4.35 21.71
C THR A 558 -3.47 4.25 20.39
N LYS A 559 -4.12 3.13 20.10
CA LYS A 559 -4.87 2.91 18.84
C LYS A 559 -5.92 3.98 18.54
N HIS A 560 -6.51 4.58 19.57
CA HIS A 560 -7.48 5.68 19.44
C HIS A 560 -6.90 6.94 18.77
N LEU A 561 -5.56 7.09 18.72
CA LEU A 561 -4.85 8.16 18.03
C LEU A 561 -4.65 7.90 16.52
N SER A 562 -4.94 6.68 16.06
CA SER A 562 -4.84 6.26 14.65
C SER A 562 -6.16 5.61 14.16
N PRO A 563 -7.32 6.29 14.32
CA PRO A 563 -8.64 5.67 14.14
C PRO A 563 -8.89 5.16 12.71
N SER A 564 -8.48 5.89 11.68
CA SER A 564 -8.68 5.52 10.28
C SER A 564 -7.77 4.33 9.91
N ILE A 565 -6.52 4.33 10.38
CA ILE A 565 -5.56 3.23 10.18
C ILE A 565 -6.09 1.94 10.82
N VAL A 566 -6.54 2.01 12.08
CA VAL A 566 -7.06 0.86 12.81
C VAL A 566 -8.33 0.32 12.14
N LYS A 567 -9.26 1.22 11.77
CA LYS A 567 -10.50 0.84 11.07
C LYS A 567 -10.22 0.17 9.73
N PHE A 568 -9.30 0.71 8.93
CA PHE A 568 -8.98 0.13 7.62
C PHE A 568 -8.22 -1.20 7.73
N THR A 569 -7.43 -1.38 8.79
CA THR A 569 -6.79 -2.66 9.12
C THR A 569 -7.83 -3.71 9.56
N ASP A 570 -8.82 -3.31 10.36
CA ASP A 570 -9.95 -4.16 10.72
C ASP A 570 -10.76 -4.58 9.47
N TYR A 571 -11.02 -3.65 8.55
CA TYR A 571 -11.66 -3.95 7.26
C TYR A 571 -10.88 -4.98 6.45
N PHE A 572 -9.55 -4.85 6.37
CA PHE A 572 -8.70 -5.81 5.69
C PHE A 572 -8.90 -7.24 6.24
N ASN A 573 -8.87 -7.38 7.58
CA ASN A 573 -9.02 -8.68 8.25
C ASN A 573 -10.43 -9.25 8.05
N LYS A 574 -11.46 -8.41 8.19
CA LYS A 574 -12.86 -8.81 8.00
C LYS A 574 -13.14 -9.25 6.57
N LEU A 575 -12.64 -8.54 5.55
CA LEU A 575 -12.83 -8.95 4.15
C LEU A 575 -12.07 -10.23 3.83
N SER A 576 -10.85 -10.41 4.35
CA SER A 576 -10.10 -11.65 4.16
C SER A 576 -10.87 -12.84 4.73
N PHE A 577 -11.34 -12.74 5.98
CA PHE A 577 -12.18 -13.76 6.60
C PHE A 577 -13.48 -13.99 5.81
N TYR A 578 -14.19 -12.91 5.47
CA TYR A 578 -15.45 -12.95 4.73
C TYR A 578 -15.31 -13.71 3.42
N PHE A 579 -14.31 -13.39 2.59
CA PHE A 579 -14.13 -14.10 1.32
C PHE A 579 -13.72 -15.56 1.53
N ILE A 580 -12.87 -15.89 2.51
CA ILE A 580 -12.56 -17.30 2.81
C ILE A 580 -13.83 -18.05 3.20
N GLU A 581 -14.61 -17.51 4.16
CA GLU A 581 -15.86 -18.10 4.60
C GLU A 581 -16.86 -18.24 3.44
N LYS A 582 -16.99 -17.22 2.58
CA LYS A 582 -17.91 -17.21 1.43
C LYS A 582 -17.56 -18.31 0.42
N ILE A 583 -16.27 -18.57 0.18
CA ILE A 583 -15.82 -19.66 -0.70
C ILE A 583 -16.01 -21.02 -0.04
N LEU A 584 -15.66 -21.16 1.23
CA LEU A 584 -15.75 -22.45 1.94
C LEU A 584 -17.19 -22.90 2.22
N ASN A 585 -18.15 -21.97 2.22
CA ASN A 585 -19.57 -22.29 2.33
C ASN A 585 -20.22 -22.63 0.98
N GLN A 586 -19.48 -22.60 -0.13
CA GLN A 586 -20.04 -22.99 -1.42
C GLN A 586 -20.26 -24.50 -1.49
N PRO A 587 -21.31 -24.95 -2.19
CA PRO A 587 -21.47 -26.37 -2.47
C PRO A 587 -20.31 -26.86 -3.36
N SER A 588 -20.03 -28.17 -3.28
CA SER A 588 -18.87 -28.79 -3.94
C SER A 588 -18.84 -28.63 -5.47
N ASP A 589 -20.02 -28.49 -6.10
CA ASP A 589 -20.16 -28.24 -7.53
C ASP A 589 -19.94 -26.77 -7.92
N ASN A 590 -20.18 -25.82 -7.01
CA ASN A 590 -19.98 -24.39 -7.24
C ASN A 590 -18.65 -23.84 -6.72
N THR A 591 -17.88 -24.63 -5.94
CA THR A 591 -16.60 -24.19 -5.36
C THR A 591 -15.62 -23.68 -6.44
N ARG A 592 -15.51 -24.42 -7.55
CA ARG A 592 -14.71 -23.99 -8.72
C ARG A 592 -15.17 -22.64 -9.27
N ASN A 593 -16.48 -22.45 -9.41
CA ASN A 593 -17.09 -21.23 -9.94
C ASN A 593 -16.78 -20.03 -9.04
N ALA A 594 -16.82 -20.24 -7.73
CA ALA A 594 -16.52 -19.22 -6.73
C ALA A 594 -15.03 -18.85 -6.68
N LEU A 595 -14.12 -19.82 -6.86
CA LEU A 595 -12.70 -19.54 -7.03
C LEU A 595 -12.44 -18.71 -8.29
N GLN A 596 -13.11 -19.03 -9.41
CA GLN A 596 -13.02 -18.23 -10.64
C GLN A 596 -13.53 -16.81 -10.45
N PHE A 597 -14.60 -16.62 -9.68
CA PHE A 597 -15.09 -15.29 -9.29
C PHE A 597 -13.99 -14.47 -8.56
N LEU A 598 -13.24 -15.04 -7.63
CA LEU A 598 -12.15 -14.31 -6.94
C LEU A 598 -11.01 -13.91 -7.90
N ILE A 599 -10.71 -14.76 -8.89
CA ILE A 599 -9.71 -14.45 -9.93
C ILE A 599 -10.20 -13.26 -10.76
N GLU A 600 -11.44 -13.31 -11.23
CA GLU A 600 -12.06 -12.23 -12.03
C GLU A 600 -12.12 -10.93 -11.23
N LEU A 601 -12.45 -10.99 -9.93
CA LEU A 601 -12.46 -9.84 -9.04
C LEU A 601 -11.06 -9.25 -8.83
N SER A 602 -10.04 -10.09 -8.66
CA SER A 602 -8.63 -9.65 -8.53
C SER A 602 -8.16 -8.94 -9.80
N GLN A 603 -8.53 -9.46 -10.97
CA GLN A 603 -8.23 -8.82 -12.26
C GLN A 603 -8.96 -7.48 -12.40
N ALA A 604 -10.23 -7.39 -11.97
CA ALA A 604 -10.99 -6.13 -12.02
C ALA A 604 -10.48 -5.05 -11.03
N LEU A 605 -9.92 -5.46 -9.88
CA LEU A 605 -9.32 -4.55 -8.90
C LEU A 605 -8.00 -3.95 -9.39
N CYS A 606 -7.16 -4.76 -10.04
CA CYS A 606 -5.79 -4.40 -10.41
C CYS A 606 -5.45 -4.70 -11.88
N ALA A 607 -6.29 -4.24 -12.81
CA ALA A 607 -5.98 -4.32 -14.24
C ALA A 607 -4.92 -3.27 -14.62
N LEU A 608 -3.66 -3.70 -14.72
CA LEU A 608 -2.50 -2.81 -14.91
C LEU A 608 -2.50 -2.04 -16.25
N GLY A 609 -3.31 -2.44 -17.24
CA GLY A 609 -3.30 -1.83 -18.58
C GLY A 609 -4.19 -0.58 -18.78
N GLU A 610 -5.44 -0.60 -18.31
CA GLU A 610 -6.45 0.43 -18.64
C GLU A 610 -7.17 1.02 -17.41
N GLU A 611 -6.93 0.48 -16.21
CA GLU A 611 -7.72 0.84 -15.03
C GLU A 611 -7.31 2.19 -14.43
N LYS A 612 -8.30 3.04 -14.19
CA LYS A 612 -8.15 4.24 -13.38
C LYS A 612 -8.19 3.79 -11.90
N TYR A 613 -7.03 3.77 -11.23
CA TYR A 613 -6.84 3.36 -9.83
C TYR A 613 -6.73 1.84 -9.58
N PRO A 614 -5.62 1.18 -9.98
CA PRO A 614 -5.38 -0.21 -9.57
C PRO A 614 -5.29 -0.28 -8.03
N ASP A 615 -6.15 -1.11 -7.42
CA ASP A 615 -6.27 -1.26 -5.98
C ASP A 615 -5.41 -2.41 -5.47
N LEU A 616 -4.21 -2.06 -4.99
CA LEU A 616 -3.27 -3.03 -4.43
C LEU A 616 -3.66 -3.46 -3.01
N ASN A 617 -4.42 -2.65 -2.28
CA ASN A 617 -4.85 -3.00 -0.93
C ASN A 617 -5.83 -4.17 -0.95
N HIS A 618 -6.87 -4.10 -1.78
CA HIS A 618 -7.82 -5.21 -1.91
C HIS A 618 -7.28 -6.36 -2.76
N LEU A 619 -6.33 -6.12 -3.68
CA LEU A 619 -5.57 -7.21 -4.29
C LEU A 619 -4.83 -8.03 -3.22
N GLN A 620 -4.20 -7.36 -2.23
CA GLN A 620 -3.55 -8.03 -1.10
C GLN A 620 -4.54 -8.83 -0.25
N VAL A 621 -5.77 -8.33 -0.05
CA VAL A 621 -6.84 -9.10 0.60
C VAL A 621 -7.09 -10.40 -0.17
N LEU A 622 -7.33 -10.34 -1.47
CA LEU A 622 -7.65 -11.54 -2.27
C LEU A 622 -6.46 -12.50 -2.40
N ALA A 623 -5.23 -11.98 -2.49
CA ALA A 623 -4.03 -12.80 -2.44
C ALA A 623 -3.88 -13.53 -1.10
N SER A 624 -4.25 -12.89 0.02
CA SER A 624 -4.28 -13.54 1.35
C SER A 624 -5.32 -14.67 1.43
N VAL A 625 -6.44 -14.53 0.70
CA VAL A 625 -7.47 -15.59 0.60
C VAL A 625 -6.90 -16.81 -0.14
N PHE A 626 -6.24 -16.62 -1.29
CA PHE A 626 -5.65 -17.73 -2.05
C PHE A 626 -4.52 -18.43 -1.31
N SER A 627 -3.69 -17.66 -0.59
CA SER A 627 -2.55 -18.18 0.17
C SER A 627 -2.91 -18.75 1.54
N SER A 628 -4.14 -18.53 2.02
CA SER A 628 -4.64 -19.11 3.26
C SER A 628 -4.48 -20.63 3.27
N SER A 629 -4.06 -21.20 4.41
CA SER A 629 -3.97 -22.65 4.62
C SER A 629 -5.31 -23.36 4.40
N ASN A 630 -6.43 -22.65 4.58
CA ASN A 630 -7.78 -23.16 4.40
C ASN A 630 -8.18 -23.31 2.93
N ILE A 631 -7.64 -22.47 2.04
CA ILE A 631 -7.93 -22.51 0.59
C ILE A 631 -6.86 -23.28 -0.16
N SER A 632 -5.58 -23.01 0.11
CA SER A 632 -4.43 -23.63 -0.58
C SER A 632 -4.40 -25.16 -0.46
N ARG A 633 -4.96 -25.72 0.63
CA ARG A 633 -5.09 -27.18 0.81
C ARG A 633 -6.12 -27.86 -0.10
N LEU A 634 -7.03 -27.10 -0.71
CA LEU A 634 -8.07 -27.61 -1.61
C LEU A 634 -7.50 -27.95 -3.00
N THR A 635 -6.43 -28.76 -3.02
CA THR A 635 -5.67 -29.10 -4.23
C THR A 635 -6.52 -29.77 -5.31
N VAL A 636 -7.58 -30.51 -4.93
CA VAL A 636 -8.50 -31.13 -5.90
C VAL A 636 -9.32 -30.06 -6.61
N GLU A 637 -9.90 -29.11 -5.86
CA GLU A 637 -10.70 -28.02 -6.43
C GLU A 637 -9.85 -27.06 -7.26
N LEU A 638 -8.66 -26.69 -6.76
CA LEU A 638 -7.69 -25.89 -7.50
C LEU A 638 -7.21 -26.61 -8.77
N GLY A 639 -7.12 -27.95 -8.74
CA GLY A 639 -6.78 -28.78 -9.89
C GLY A 639 -7.84 -28.77 -11.00
N LYS A 640 -9.12 -28.48 -10.68
CA LYS A 640 -10.21 -28.33 -11.66
C LYS A 640 -10.15 -26.99 -12.42
N LEU A 641 -9.37 -26.03 -11.95
CA LEU A 641 -9.18 -24.75 -12.62
C LEU A 641 -8.37 -24.90 -13.91
N SER A 642 -8.65 -24.02 -14.87
CA SER A 642 -7.90 -24.01 -16.13
C SER A 642 -6.42 -23.67 -15.89
N THR A 643 -5.54 -24.04 -16.81
CA THR A 643 -4.11 -23.66 -16.76
C THR A 643 -3.93 -22.15 -16.71
N THR A 644 -4.78 -21.40 -17.41
CA THR A 644 -4.80 -19.93 -17.39
C THR A 644 -5.22 -19.41 -16.02
N ASP A 645 -6.28 -19.94 -15.41
CA ASP A 645 -6.75 -19.49 -14.09
C ASP A 645 -5.69 -19.72 -13.01
N ARG A 646 -5.02 -20.89 -13.02
CA ARG A 646 -3.93 -21.18 -12.07
C ARG A 646 -2.74 -20.23 -12.24
N LYS A 647 -2.35 -19.93 -13.48
CA LYS A 647 -1.32 -18.92 -13.76
C LYS A 647 -1.74 -17.52 -13.32
N THR A 648 -3.02 -17.15 -13.46
CA THR A 648 -3.51 -15.86 -12.96
C THR A 648 -3.38 -15.79 -11.43
N ILE A 649 -3.72 -16.86 -10.70
CA ILE A 649 -3.50 -16.91 -9.24
C ILE A 649 -2.02 -16.74 -8.90
N GLU A 650 -1.11 -17.40 -9.65
CA GLU A 650 0.34 -17.24 -9.47
C GLU A 650 0.78 -15.78 -9.70
N GLU A 651 0.30 -15.12 -10.76
CA GLU A 651 0.59 -13.70 -11.01
C GLU A 651 0.06 -12.80 -9.87
N ILE A 652 -1.19 -13.00 -9.42
CA ILE A 652 -1.80 -12.26 -8.31
C ILE A 652 -0.94 -12.40 -7.04
N CYS A 653 -0.59 -13.64 -6.67
CA CYS A 653 0.21 -13.93 -5.48
C CYS A 653 1.64 -13.39 -5.61
N THR A 654 2.19 -13.36 -6.82
CA THR A 654 3.53 -12.79 -7.08
C THR A 654 3.53 -11.28 -6.91
N ILE A 655 2.53 -10.58 -7.46
CA ILE A 655 2.37 -9.13 -7.29
C ILE A 655 2.22 -8.79 -5.80
N ALA A 656 1.39 -9.55 -5.09
CA ALA A 656 1.10 -9.39 -3.67
C ALA A 656 2.16 -9.96 -2.71
N SER A 657 3.25 -10.50 -3.26
CA SER A 657 4.28 -11.16 -2.47
C SER A 657 5.05 -10.17 -1.61
N ASN A 658 5.39 -10.56 -0.38
CA ASN A 658 6.31 -9.82 0.48
C ASN A 658 7.79 -10.01 0.11
N LEU A 659 8.10 -10.84 -0.91
CA LEU A 659 9.46 -11.07 -1.39
C LEU A 659 10.15 -9.76 -1.73
N LYS A 660 11.42 -9.64 -1.30
CA LYS A 660 12.25 -8.44 -1.47
C LYS A 660 11.52 -7.15 -1.03
N ASN A 661 10.82 -7.21 0.11
CA ASN A 661 10.06 -6.09 0.67
C ASN A 661 8.99 -5.56 -0.30
N TYR A 662 8.13 -6.45 -0.81
CA TYR A 662 7.03 -6.10 -1.71
C TYR A 662 7.48 -5.43 -3.01
N GLN A 663 8.56 -5.95 -3.62
CA GLN A 663 9.18 -5.36 -4.81
C GLN A 663 8.16 -5.00 -5.89
N TYR A 664 7.26 -5.92 -6.28
CA TYR A 664 6.31 -5.69 -7.36
C TYR A 664 5.22 -4.66 -7.01
N MET A 665 4.67 -4.67 -5.79
CA MET A 665 3.72 -3.63 -5.38
C MET A 665 4.36 -2.24 -5.41
N ARG A 666 5.61 -2.13 -4.95
CA ARG A 666 6.35 -0.87 -4.98
C ARG A 666 6.63 -0.42 -6.40
N GLU A 667 7.08 -1.32 -7.26
CA GLU A 667 7.26 -1.04 -8.70
C GLU A 667 5.95 -0.53 -9.32
N ILE A 668 4.82 -1.19 -9.08
CA ILE A 668 3.49 -0.73 -9.56
C ILE A 668 3.15 0.65 -9.01
N CYS A 669 3.39 0.93 -7.73
CA CYS A 669 3.14 2.26 -7.14
C CYS A 669 4.02 3.36 -7.76
N THR A 670 5.23 3.01 -8.20
CA THR A 670 6.13 3.96 -8.88
C THR A 670 5.72 4.21 -10.32
N THR A 671 5.18 3.21 -11.01
CA THR A 671 4.91 3.26 -12.46
C THR A 671 3.48 3.70 -12.77
N HIS A 672 2.50 3.25 -11.97
CA HIS A 672 1.10 3.65 -12.07
C HIS A 672 0.80 4.76 -11.05
N ARG A 673 0.78 6.00 -11.53
CA ARG A 673 0.61 7.20 -10.70
C ARG A 673 -0.68 7.23 -9.89
N THR A 674 -1.73 6.54 -10.34
CA THR A 674 -3.05 6.44 -9.68
C THR A 674 -3.20 5.17 -8.85
N ALA A 675 -2.19 4.32 -8.70
CA ALA A 675 -2.31 3.14 -7.86
C ALA A 675 -2.73 3.50 -6.44
N LEU A 676 -3.61 2.68 -5.86
CA LEU A 676 -4.00 2.76 -4.45
C LEU A 676 -3.16 1.73 -3.69
N PRO A 677 -2.12 2.16 -2.95
CA PRO A 677 -1.16 1.24 -2.34
C PRO A 677 -1.78 0.42 -1.22
N PHE A 678 -1.19 -0.76 -0.96
CA PHE A 678 -1.47 -1.53 0.24
C PHE A 678 -0.95 -0.77 1.48
N LEU A 679 -1.83 -0.50 2.46
CA LEU A 679 -1.49 0.27 3.67
C LEU A 679 -0.32 -0.36 4.44
N GLY A 680 -0.21 -1.68 4.46
CA GLY A 680 0.87 -2.38 5.17
C GLY A 680 2.26 -2.02 4.68
N LEU A 681 2.43 -1.56 3.42
CA LEU A 681 3.71 -1.03 2.93
C LEU A 681 4.16 0.16 3.77
N PHE A 682 3.27 1.14 3.94
CA PHE A 682 3.57 2.36 4.69
C PHE A 682 3.75 2.09 6.18
N LEU A 683 2.91 1.24 6.78
CA LEU A 683 3.04 0.91 8.21
C LEU A 683 4.37 0.20 8.50
N THR A 684 4.79 -0.69 7.61
CA THR A 684 6.07 -1.40 7.69
C THR A 684 7.22 -0.42 7.58
N ASP A 685 7.20 0.47 6.59
CA ASP A 685 8.25 1.46 6.37
C ASP A 685 8.37 2.46 7.53
N VAL A 686 7.26 2.93 8.10
CA VAL A 686 7.30 3.82 9.28
C VAL A 686 7.82 3.08 10.51
N THR A 687 7.47 1.80 10.69
CA THR A 687 7.97 0.97 11.79
C THR A 687 9.48 0.76 11.67
N PHE A 688 9.98 0.38 10.49
CA PHE A 688 11.42 0.26 10.24
C PHE A 688 12.15 1.59 10.37
N ALA A 689 11.56 2.69 9.91
CA ALA A 689 12.15 4.02 10.07
C ALA A 689 12.32 4.35 11.56
N ARG A 690 11.31 4.05 12.38
CA ARG A 690 11.33 4.30 13.83
C ARG A 690 12.32 3.40 14.57
N ASP A 691 12.28 2.11 14.30
CA ASP A 691 12.99 1.09 15.09
C ASP A 691 14.44 0.89 14.62
N GLY A 692 14.73 1.17 13.34
CA GLY A 692 16.04 0.96 12.72
C GLY A 692 16.98 2.18 12.73
N ASN A 693 16.53 3.36 13.14
CA ASN A 693 17.31 4.60 13.06
C ASN A 693 17.48 5.27 14.43
N GLU A 694 18.68 5.22 15.00
CA GLU A 694 19.01 5.88 16.27
C GLU A 694 18.92 7.41 16.16
N ASN A 695 19.37 7.99 15.04
CA ASN A 695 19.32 9.43 14.80
C ASN A 695 17.89 9.90 14.50
N ALA A 696 17.38 10.83 15.32
CA ALA A 696 16.02 11.34 15.21
C ALA A 696 15.73 12.12 13.91
N LEU A 697 16.71 12.85 13.36
CA LEU A 697 16.53 13.59 12.10
C LEU A 697 16.48 12.65 10.89
N HIS A 698 17.36 11.65 10.84
CA HIS A 698 17.31 10.66 9.78
C HIS A 698 15.99 9.89 9.80
N ARG A 699 15.54 9.48 10.98
CA ARG A 699 14.21 8.89 11.20
C ARG A 699 13.09 9.78 10.66
N ARG A 700 13.09 11.06 11.00
CA ARG A 700 12.09 12.03 10.53
C ARG A 700 12.12 12.21 9.02
N ALA A 701 13.29 12.23 8.39
CA ALA A 701 13.41 12.30 6.94
C ALA A 701 12.76 11.07 6.26
N VAL A 702 13.09 9.86 6.69
CA VAL A 702 12.50 8.63 6.13
C VAL A 702 10.98 8.59 6.32
N VAL A 703 10.48 8.95 7.52
CA VAL A 703 9.03 9.05 7.76
C VAL A 703 8.39 10.14 6.88
N GLY A 704 9.07 11.26 6.71
CA GLY A 704 8.63 12.36 5.86
C GLY A 704 8.42 11.99 4.40
N GLU A 705 9.32 11.18 3.84
CA GLU A 705 9.22 10.65 2.47
C GLU A 705 7.95 9.79 2.29
N ILE A 706 7.64 8.96 3.29
CA ILE A 706 6.43 8.13 3.30
C ILE A 706 5.18 9.02 3.38
N LEU A 707 5.15 9.99 4.29
CA LEU A 707 4.02 10.91 4.45
C LEU A 707 3.79 11.77 3.21
N LYS A 708 4.85 12.19 2.54
CA LYS A 708 4.79 12.90 1.27
C LYS A 708 4.06 12.06 0.21
N THR A 709 4.38 10.77 0.11
CA THR A 709 3.67 9.84 -0.79
C THR A 709 2.17 9.78 -0.48
N ILE A 710 1.79 9.74 0.80
CA ILE A 710 0.38 9.75 1.21
C ILE A 710 -0.32 11.05 0.80
N LEU A 711 0.34 12.20 0.98
CA LEU A 711 -0.17 13.51 0.55
C LEU A 711 -0.32 13.61 -0.97
N GLU A 712 0.59 13.02 -1.75
CA GLU A 712 0.48 12.93 -3.21
C GLU A 712 -0.74 12.11 -3.66
N ILE A 713 -1.05 11.03 -2.95
CA ILE A 713 -2.23 10.19 -3.21
C ILE A 713 -3.49 11.01 -2.91
N LYS A 714 -3.57 11.61 -1.71
CA LYS A 714 -4.67 12.50 -1.30
C LYS A 714 -4.96 13.58 -2.35
N LEU A 715 -3.93 14.28 -2.79
CA LEU A 715 -4.07 15.38 -3.73
C LEU A 715 -4.63 14.96 -5.09
N LYS A 716 -4.51 13.67 -5.46
CA LYS A 716 -5.09 13.12 -6.69
C LYS A 716 -6.53 12.65 -6.50
N ILE A 717 -6.84 12.07 -5.34
CA ILE A 717 -8.13 11.42 -5.12
C ILE A 717 -9.16 12.31 -4.43
N ASN A 718 -8.77 13.42 -3.80
CA ASN A 718 -9.70 14.28 -3.05
C ASN A 718 -10.82 14.91 -3.90
N SER A 719 -10.64 14.98 -5.23
CA SER A 719 -11.68 15.41 -6.17
C SER A 719 -12.62 14.28 -6.61
N GLU A 720 -12.30 13.02 -6.32
CA GLU A 720 -13.08 11.87 -6.78
C GLU A 720 -14.33 11.63 -5.91
N CYS A 721 -15.39 11.12 -6.53
CA CYS A 721 -16.66 10.83 -5.88
C CYS A 721 -16.64 9.47 -5.17
N LEU A 722 -17.23 9.39 -3.97
CA LEU A 722 -17.36 8.15 -3.19
C LEU A 722 -18.83 7.72 -3.09
N ILE A 723 -19.38 7.24 -4.22
CA ILE A 723 -20.79 6.88 -4.37
C ILE A 723 -20.93 5.35 -4.38
N PHE A 724 -21.25 4.78 -3.21
CA PHE A 724 -21.49 3.34 -3.04
C PHE A 724 -22.84 2.90 -3.61
N VAL A 725 -22.89 1.81 -4.35
CA VAL A 725 -24.14 1.19 -4.82
C VAL A 725 -24.72 0.26 -3.75
N THR A 726 -23.87 -0.20 -2.82
CA THR A 726 -24.21 -1.16 -1.78
C THR A 726 -23.99 -0.62 -0.37
N ASP A 727 -24.44 -1.38 0.62
CA ASP A 727 -24.23 -1.13 2.04
C ASP A 727 -22.82 -1.50 2.53
N LEU A 728 -21.83 -1.74 1.64
CA LEU A 728 -20.49 -2.24 1.97
C LEU A 728 -19.86 -1.58 3.22
N PRO A 729 -19.78 -0.24 3.35
CA PRO A 729 -19.18 0.38 4.54
C PRO A 729 -19.88 0.01 5.85
N GLN A 730 -21.20 -0.17 5.87
CA GLN A 730 -21.93 -0.60 7.07
C GLN A 730 -21.79 -2.11 7.26
N PHE A 731 -21.98 -2.89 6.19
CA PHE A 731 -21.85 -4.34 6.20
C PHE A 731 -20.54 -4.77 6.88
N ILE A 732 -19.41 -4.23 6.42
CA ILE A 732 -18.09 -4.57 6.96
C ILE A 732 -17.87 -4.07 8.38
N ASN A 733 -18.40 -2.89 8.77
CA ASN A 733 -18.32 -2.42 10.15
C ASN A 733 -19.01 -3.40 11.10
N THR A 734 -20.19 -3.89 10.71
CA THR A 734 -21.01 -4.80 11.52
C THR A 734 -20.66 -6.28 11.36
N TYR A 735 -19.78 -6.62 10.41
CA TYR A 735 -19.46 -8.01 10.10
C TYR A 735 -18.75 -8.68 11.29
N PRO A 736 -19.33 -9.76 11.86
CA PRO A 736 -18.84 -10.35 13.09
C PRO A 736 -17.59 -11.21 12.83
N LEU A 737 -16.49 -10.89 13.51
CA LEU A 737 -15.36 -11.82 13.62
C LEU A 737 -15.55 -12.69 14.87
N PRO A 738 -15.49 -14.04 14.74
CA PRO A 738 -15.35 -14.93 15.88
C PRO A 738 -14.20 -14.53 16.82
N GLU A 739 -14.34 -14.79 18.11
CA GLU A 739 -13.26 -14.59 19.08
C GLU A 739 -11.97 -15.26 18.61
N THR A 740 -10.82 -14.61 18.82
CA THR A 740 -9.51 -14.91 18.20
C THR A 740 -9.02 -16.36 18.38
N GLY A 741 -9.55 -17.11 19.34
CA GLY A 741 -9.23 -18.53 19.54
C GLY A 741 -10.02 -19.52 18.67
N ASN A 742 -11.22 -19.15 18.18
CA ASN A 742 -12.12 -20.05 17.43
C ASN A 742 -12.18 -19.75 15.92
N LEU A 743 -11.49 -18.69 15.46
CA LEU A 743 -11.57 -18.19 14.09
C LEU A 743 -10.97 -19.17 13.08
N GLU A 744 -9.71 -19.56 13.30
CA GLU A 744 -8.99 -20.46 12.40
C GLU A 744 -9.59 -21.86 12.42
N ASP A 745 -9.99 -22.36 13.59
CA ASP A 745 -10.64 -23.66 13.74
C ASP A 745 -11.94 -23.75 12.94
N LYS A 746 -12.79 -22.71 12.99
CA LYS A 746 -14.04 -22.66 12.21
C LYS A 746 -13.77 -22.76 10.71
N LEU A 747 -12.87 -21.93 10.17
CA LEU A 747 -12.54 -21.96 8.74
C LEU A 747 -11.88 -23.29 8.34
N TYR A 748 -11.05 -23.83 9.22
CA TYR A 748 -10.38 -25.10 8.99
C TYR A 748 -11.36 -26.27 8.91
N ILE A 749 -12.37 -26.29 9.78
CA ILE A 749 -13.48 -27.25 9.73
C ILE A 749 -14.24 -27.14 8.41
N LEU A 750 -14.60 -25.93 7.97
CA LEU A 750 -15.28 -25.72 6.68
C LEU A 750 -14.43 -26.24 5.51
N SER A 751 -13.12 -25.98 5.52
CA SER A 751 -12.20 -26.51 4.52
C SER A 751 -12.13 -28.04 4.51
N ARG A 752 -12.15 -28.68 5.69
CA ARG A 752 -12.18 -30.15 5.79
C ARG A 752 -13.47 -30.77 5.28
N ARG A 753 -14.60 -30.06 5.38
CA ARG A 753 -15.88 -30.53 4.81
C ARG A 753 -15.83 -30.59 3.28
N ILE A 754 -15.18 -29.62 2.63
CA ILE A 754 -14.98 -29.63 1.17
C ILE A 754 -13.98 -30.73 0.78
N GLN A 755 -12.81 -30.76 1.43
CA GLN A 755 -11.77 -31.74 1.13
C GLN A 755 -11.20 -32.34 2.42
N PRO A 756 -11.58 -33.56 2.81
CA PRO A 756 -11.05 -34.24 3.99
C PRO A 756 -9.53 -34.47 3.90
N ARG A 757 -8.85 -34.64 5.05
CA ARG A 757 -7.45 -35.09 5.05
C ARG A 757 -7.38 -36.54 4.53
N LYS A 758 -6.23 -36.95 3.98
CA LYS A 758 -5.99 -38.37 3.66
C LYS A 758 -6.11 -39.27 4.89
N THR A 759 -5.82 -38.73 6.08
CA THR A 759 -5.97 -39.41 7.36
C THR A 759 -7.41 -39.43 7.89
N ASP A 760 -8.31 -38.58 7.35
CA ASP A 760 -9.72 -38.52 7.76
C ASP A 760 -10.51 -39.64 7.06
N HIS A 761 -10.09 -40.89 7.26
CA HIS A 761 -10.75 -42.08 6.73
C HIS A 761 -10.99 -43.10 7.86
N ILE A 762 -12.10 -43.82 7.79
CA ILE A 762 -12.42 -44.92 8.69
C ILE A 762 -12.50 -46.21 7.89
N ASP A 763 -11.63 -47.15 8.24
CA ASP A 763 -11.55 -48.46 7.60
C ASP A 763 -12.35 -49.48 8.41
N PHE A 764 -13.64 -49.59 8.08
CA PHE A 764 -14.56 -50.51 8.78
C PHE A 764 -14.19 -51.98 8.55
N ASP A 765 -13.46 -52.31 7.47
CA ASP A 765 -13.00 -53.67 7.23
C ASP A 765 -11.92 -54.09 8.25
N LYS A 766 -11.01 -53.17 8.62
CA LYS A 766 -10.04 -53.41 9.71
C LYS A 766 -10.68 -53.43 11.09
N LEU A 767 -11.78 -52.71 11.27
CA LEU A 767 -12.46 -52.57 12.55
C LEU A 767 -13.51 -53.67 12.82
N ARG A 768 -13.70 -54.64 11.92
CA ARG A 768 -14.66 -55.76 12.10
C ARG A 768 -14.43 -56.58 13.37
N SER A 769 -13.19 -56.65 13.84
CA SER A 769 -12.82 -57.38 15.06
C SER A 769 -12.84 -56.53 16.33
N GLU A 770 -13.04 -55.21 16.22
CA GLU A 770 -13.09 -54.31 17.37
C GLU A 770 -14.50 -54.21 17.96
N ASN A 771 -14.57 -53.81 19.23
CA ASN A 771 -15.83 -53.53 19.90
C ASN A 771 -16.53 -52.35 19.20
N PRO A 772 -17.80 -52.50 18.76
CA PRO A 772 -18.54 -51.42 18.08
C PRO A 772 -18.63 -50.12 18.90
N GLY A 773 -18.60 -50.22 20.23
CA GLY A 773 -18.56 -49.06 21.13
C GLY A 773 -17.28 -48.24 20.99
N VAL A 774 -16.13 -48.89 20.79
CA VAL A 774 -14.83 -48.22 20.57
C VAL A 774 -14.82 -47.51 19.21
N VAL A 775 -15.42 -48.13 18.19
CA VAL A 775 -15.59 -47.51 16.86
C VAL A 775 -16.47 -46.25 16.95
N ILE A 776 -17.55 -46.29 17.74
CA ILE A 776 -18.40 -45.11 18.00
C ILE A 776 -17.63 -44.03 18.77
N ASP A 777 -16.80 -44.41 19.74
CA ASP A 777 -16.00 -43.45 20.49
C ASP A 777 -14.91 -42.81 19.61
N GLN A 778 -14.30 -43.55 18.66
CA GLN A 778 -13.41 -43.00 17.62
C GLN A 778 -14.14 -42.05 16.66
N LEU A 779 -15.42 -42.30 16.37
CA LEU A 779 -16.26 -41.40 15.56
C LEU A 779 -16.58 -40.10 16.28
N SER A 780 -16.67 -40.13 17.61
CA SER A 780 -17.12 -38.99 18.42
C SER A 780 -16.28 -37.73 18.21
N SER A 781 -14.97 -37.85 17.90
CA SER A 781 -14.12 -36.70 17.61
C SER A 781 -14.52 -35.99 16.31
N PHE A 782 -14.85 -36.75 15.26
CA PHE A 782 -15.31 -36.19 13.98
C PHE A 782 -16.69 -35.55 14.11
N LEU A 783 -17.60 -36.21 14.83
CA LEU A 783 -18.98 -35.73 15.01
C LEU A 783 -19.04 -34.45 15.86
N LYS A 784 -18.14 -34.28 16.83
CA LYS A 784 -18.01 -33.04 17.62
C LYS A 784 -17.62 -31.83 16.76
N GLU A 785 -16.84 -32.06 15.71
CA GLU A 785 -16.42 -31.02 14.76
C GLU A 785 -17.39 -30.85 13.58
N ASP A 786 -18.53 -31.55 13.60
CA ASP A 786 -19.50 -31.57 12.50
C ASP A 786 -18.86 -31.99 11.16
N ILE A 787 -18.02 -33.03 11.17
CA ILE A 787 -17.33 -33.59 10.00
C ILE A 787 -17.72 -35.06 9.80
N LEU A 788 -17.94 -35.46 8.55
CA LEU A 788 -18.06 -36.86 8.15
C LEU A 788 -16.79 -37.34 7.44
N PRO A 789 -16.09 -38.37 7.95
CA PRO A 789 -14.91 -38.92 7.28
C PRO A 789 -15.30 -39.75 6.06
N SER A 790 -14.33 -40.03 5.18
CA SER A 790 -14.52 -41.08 4.17
C SER A 790 -14.50 -42.44 4.85
N SER A 791 -15.13 -43.43 4.22
CA SER A 791 -15.17 -44.80 4.77
C SER A 791 -14.67 -45.83 3.77
N PHE A 792 -14.08 -46.90 4.29
CA PHE A 792 -13.72 -48.09 3.51
C PHE A 792 -14.44 -49.29 4.11
N PHE A 793 -15.23 -49.99 3.29
CA PHE A 793 -16.04 -51.11 3.71
C PHE A 793 -16.29 -52.05 2.53
N ASP A 794 -16.25 -53.36 2.76
CA ASP A 794 -16.38 -54.40 1.73
C ASP A 794 -15.43 -54.17 0.54
N LYS A 795 -14.16 -53.85 0.83
CA LYS A 795 -13.11 -53.58 -0.15
C LYS A 795 -13.39 -52.39 -1.09
N LYS A 796 -14.32 -51.50 -0.73
CA LYS A 796 -14.69 -50.31 -1.51
C LYS A 796 -14.54 -49.04 -0.68
N SER A 797 -14.11 -47.96 -1.34
CA SER A 797 -14.05 -46.63 -0.75
C SER A 797 -15.36 -45.89 -0.99
N HIS A 798 -15.87 -45.27 0.06
CA HIS A 798 -17.13 -44.53 0.08
C HIS A 798 -16.88 -43.07 0.49
N PRO A 799 -17.47 -42.09 -0.21
CA PRO A 799 -17.36 -40.68 0.15
C PRO A 799 -18.17 -40.35 1.43
N PRO A 800 -17.92 -39.19 2.07
CA PRO A 800 -18.67 -38.74 3.25
C PRO A 800 -20.20 -38.77 3.11
N SER A 801 -20.72 -38.53 1.90
CA SER A 801 -22.17 -38.57 1.63
C SER A 801 -22.81 -39.96 1.76
N GLN A 802 -22.01 -41.03 1.69
CA GLN A 802 -22.46 -42.42 1.87
C GLN A 802 -22.13 -42.96 3.26
N PHE A 803 -21.54 -42.14 4.13
CA PHE A 803 -21.00 -42.58 5.42
C PHE A 803 -22.08 -43.20 6.33
N ALA A 804 -23.28 -42.61 6.36
CA ALA A 804 -24.38 -43.10 7.18
C ALA A 804 -24.80 -44.53 6.81
N GLU A 805 -24.94 -44.82 5.51
CA GLU A 805 -25.36 -46.13 5.01
C GLU A 805 -24.30 -47.20 5.33
N VAL A 806 -23.02 -46.86 5.13
CA VAL A 806 -21.89 -47.73 5.44
C VAL A 806 -21.78 -48.01 6.94
N PHE A 807 -21.93 -46.98 7.77
CA PHE A 807 -21.85 -47.11 9.23
C PHE A 807 -22.99 -47.99 9.78
N ILE A 808 -24.21 -47.82 9.28
CA ILE A 808 -25.35 -48.66 9.68
C ILE A 808 -25.11 -50.12 9.25
N SER A 809 -24.66 -50.35 8.01
CA SER A 809 -24.38 -51.70 7.50
C SER A 809 -23.28 -52.41 8.30
N PHE A 810 -22.21 -51.68 8.67
CA PHE A 810 -21.16 -52.18 9.54
C PHE A 810 -21.70 -52.56 10.92
N PHE A 811 -22.54 -51.71 11.51
CA PHE A 811 -23.10 -51.95 12.83
C PHE A 811 -24.06 -53.15 12.83
N GLU A 812 -24.90 -53.30 11.81
CA GLU A 812 -25.79 -54.46 11.65
C GLU A 812 -25.00 -55.78 11.63
N ASN A 813 -23.89 -55.83 10.89
CA ASN A 813 -23.03 -57.01 10.83
C ASN A 813 -22.34 -57.30 12.17
N SER A 814 -21.97 -56.26 12.92
CA SER A 814 -21.18 -56.39 14.16
C SER A 814 -22.05 -56.64 15.39
N LEU A 815 -23.33 -56.23 15.36
CA LEU A 815 -24.26 -56.33 16.48
C LEU A 815 -24.51 -57.79 16.89
N SER A 816 -24.66 -58.69 15.92
CA SER A 816 -24.90 -60.12 16.17
C SER A 816 -23.74 -60.78 16.94
N HIS A 817 -22.50 -60.40 16.64
CA HIS A 817 -21.32 -60.92 17.32
C HIS A 817 -21.15 -60.34 18.74
N PHE A 818 -21.46 -59.06 18.91
CA PHE A 818 -21.41 -58.37 20.20
C PHE A 818 -22.45 -58.89 21.19
N GLN A 819 -23.69 -59.14 20.71
CA GLN A 819 -24.76 -59.75 21.49
C GLN A 819 -24.40 -61.13 22.04
N ALA A 820 -23.56 -61.89 21.33
CA ALA A 820 -23.13 -63.23 21.78
C ALA A 820 -22.13 -63.19 22.95
N GLN A 821 -21.51 -62.04 23.23
CA GLN A 821 -20.39 -61.91 24.18
C GLN A 821 -20.69 -61.03 25.40
N HIS A 822 -21.81 -60.30 25.42
CA HIS A 822 -22.14 -59.32 26.45
C HIS A 822 -23.60 -59.42 26.94
N ASN A 823 -23.88 -58.78 28.08
CA ASN A 823 -25.21 -58.83 28.70
C ASN A 823 -26.21 -57.83 28.05
N ASP A 824 -27.51 -58.03 28.30
CA ASP A 824 -28.57 -57.20 27.72
C ASP A 824 -28.43 -55.69 28.05
N SER A 825 -27.83 -55.34 29.19
CA SER A 825 -27.61 -53.95 29.61
C SER A 825 -26.51 -53.28 28.78
N ASP A 826 -25.42 -54.00 28.48
CA ASP A 826 -24.32 -53.52 27.66
C ASP A 826 -24.76 -53.34 26.20
N VAL A 827 -25.60 -54.25 25.70
CA VAL A 827 -26.21 -54.15 24.37
C VAL A 827 -27.17 -52.95 24.32
N ALA A 828 -27.98 -52.70 25.35
CA ALA A 828 -28.86 -51.54 25.42
C ALA A 828 -28.08 -50.21 25.39
N ASN A 829 -27.02 -50.09 26.19
CA ASN A 829 -26.14 -48.91 26.19
C ASN A 829 -25.46 -48.69 24.83
N LEU A 830 -25.01 -49.76 24.17
CA LEU A 830 -24.44 -49.66 22.83
C LEU A 830 -25.47 -49.18 21.80
N MET A 831 -26.71 -49.66 21.88
CA MET A 831 -27.80 -49.23 21.00
C MET A 831 -28.14 -47.74 21.19
N ASP A 832 -28.12 -47.23 22.42
CA ASP A 832 -28.32 -45.80 22.69
C ASP A 832 -27.15 -44.95 22.16
N LYS A 833 -25.90 -45.40 22.33
CA LYS A 833 -24.72 -44.75 21.70
C LYS A 833 -24.83 -44.74 20.18
N PHE A 834 -25.21 -45.86 19.57
CA PHE A 834 -25.40 -45.97 18.12
C PHE A 834 -26.49 -45.04 17.61
N GLN A 835 -27.64 -44.99 18.28
CA GLN A 835 -28.73 -44.09 17.91
C GLN A 835 -28.28 -42.63 17.93
N ASN A 836 -27.61 -42.19 19.01
CA ASN A 836 -27.07 -40.83 19.11
C ASN A 836 -26.03 -40.52 18.02
N ALA A 837 -25.17 -41.50 17.67
CA ALA A 837 -24.21 -41.34 16.60
C ALA A 837 -24.90 -41.19 15.22
N VAL A 838 -25.89 -42.03 14.92
CA VAL A 838 -26.66 -41.96 13.67
C VAL A 838 -27.45 -40.66 13.55
N GLU A 839 -28.10 -40.20 14.63
CA GLU A 839 -28.81 -38.92 14.67
C GLU A 839 -27.85 -37.74 14.38
N ASN A 840 -26.66 -37.75 14.97
CA ASN A 840 -25.63 -36.73 14.69
C ASN A 840 -25.11 -36.81 13.26
N ILE A 841 -24.79 -38.01 12.75
CA ILE A 841 -24.36 -38.21 11.35
C ILE A 841 -25.40 -37.65 10.40
N PHE A 842 -26.69 -37.91 10.66
CA PHE A 842 -27.79 -37.44 9.83
C PHE A 842 -27.94 -35.93 9.87
N ARG A 843 -27.90 -35.32 11.07
CA ARG A 843 -27.88 -33.86 11.24
C ARG A 843 -26.76 -33.25 10.41
N ILE A 844 -25.52 -33.73 10.59
CA ILE A 844 -24.33 -33.23 9.90
C ILE A 844 -24.47 -33.42 8.38
N ASN A 845 -24.87 -34.60 7.93
CA ASN A 845 -25.01 -34.90 6.51
C ASN A 845 -26.02 -33.97 5.84
N ASN A 846 -27.20 -33.77 6.43
CA ASN A 846 -28.24 -32.93 5.84
C ASN A 846 -27.90 -31.44 5.89
N THR A 847 -27.26 -31.01 6.97
CA THR A 847 -26.88 -29.60 7.11
C THR A 847 -25.73 -29.24 6.16
N TYR A 848 -24.74 -30.12 5.98
CA TYR A 848 -23.47 -29.75 5.33
C TYR A 848 -23.13 -30.49 4.02
N TYR A 849 -23.61 -31.72 3.82
CA TYR A 849 -23.19 -32.58 2.70
C TYR A 849 -24.30 -32.87 1.66
N PHE A 850 -25.57 -32.83 2.08
CA PHE A 850 -26.74 -33.22 1.26
C PHE A 850 -27.84 -32.16 1.02
N PRO A 851 -27.62 -30.82 1.02
CA PRO A 851 -28.75 -29.89 0.83
C PRO A 851 -29.46 -29.94 -0.54
N LYS A 852 -28.88 -30.50 -1.61
CA LYS A 852 -29.47 -30.41 -2.98
C LYS A 852 -29.23 -31.65 -3.85
N LYS A 853 -30.03 -32.70 -3.64
CA LYS A 853 -30.65 -33.56 -4.66
C LYS A 853 -31.57 -34.55 -3.93
N LEU A 854 -32.88 -34.35 -4.05
CA LEU A 854 -33.90 -35.27 -3.57
C LEU A 854 -33.83 -36.56 -4.41
N SER A 855 -32.88 -37.44 -4.10
CA SER A 855 -33.04 -38.86 -4.35
C SER A 855 -33.40 -39.53 -3.03
N SER A 856 -34.30 -40.49 -3.10
CA SER A 856 -34.92 -41.30 -2.06
C SER A 856 -34.01 -41.99 -1.03
N ASN A 857 -32.70 -41.72 -1.04
CA ASN A 857 -31.70 -42.62 -0.46
C ASN A 857 -31.23 -42.24 0.95
N LEU A 858 -31.76 -41.18 1.57
CA LEU A 858 -31.53 -40.88 2.99
C LEU A 858 -32.83 -40.43 3.69
N ASN A 859 -33.85 -41.29 3.73
CA ASN A 859 -35.12 -40.99 4.38
C ASN A 859 -35.01 -41.20 5.92
N PRO A 860 -35.16 -40.17 6.77
CA PRO A 860 -35.13 -40.33 8.23
C PRO A 860 -36.17 -41.33 8.75
N ILE A 861 -37.29 -41.48 8.04
CA ILE A 861 -38.34 -42.46 8.35
C ILE A 861 -37.85 -43.89 8.10
N TYR A 862 -37.07 -44.12 7.04
CA TYR A 862 -36.49 -45.42 6.74
C TYR A 862 -35.52 -45.88 7.84
N TYR A 863 -34.61 -45.00 8.27
CA TYR A 863 -33.62 -45.36 9.29
C TYR A 863 -34.18 -45.40 10.71
N SER A 864 -35.11 -44.51 11.07
CA SER A 864 -35.82 -44.64 12.35
C SER A 864 -36.61 -45.95 12.41
N GLY A 865 -37.22 -46.37 11.29
CA GLY A 865 -37.80 -47.70 11.13
C GLY A 865 -36.77 -48.82 11.29
N ARG A 866 -35.60 -48.69 10.67
CA ARG A 866 -34.52 -49.69 10.74
C ARG A 866 -33.89 -49.81 12.13
N ILE A 867 -33.66 -48.70 12.83
CA ILE A 867 -33.19 -48.68 14.22
C ILE A 867 -34.24 -49.34 15.14
N GLN A 868 -35.53 -49.08 14.89
CA GLN A 868 -36.61 -49.75 15.62
C GLN A 868 -36.67 -51.26 15.32
N GLU A 869 -36.44 -51.69 14.08
CA GLU A 869 -36.30 -53.11 13.72
C GLU A 869 -35.12 -53.75 14.46
N LEU A 870 -33.96 -53.12 14.48
CA LEU A 870 -32.78 -53.63 15.18
C LEU A 870 -33.01 -53.72 16.69
N ARG A 871 -33.64 -52.72 17.31
CA ARG A 871 -34.07 -52.80 18.73
C ARG A 871 -35.03 -53.95 18.97
N LYS A 872 -36.00 -54.17 18.07
CA LYS A 872 -36.93 -55.30 18.16
C LYS A 872 -36.22 -56.65 18.02
N GLN A 873 -35.25 -56.77 17.11
CA GLN A 873 -34.44 -57.97 16.93
C GLN A 873 -33.64 -58.32 18.19
N VAL A 874 -33.02 -57.32 18.84
CA VAL A 874 -32.33 -57.45 20.14
C VAL A 874 -33.30 -57.94 21.24
N LEU A 875 -34.53 -57.40 21.28
CA LEU A 875 -35.56 -57.77 22.26
C LEU A 875 -36.16 -59.16 22.01
N THR A 876 -36.21 -59.63 20.76
CA THR A 876 -36.71 -60.97 20.43
C THR A 876 -35.68 -62.08 20.69
N ASP A 877 -34.38 -61.85 20.48
CA ASP A 877 -33.33 -62.86 20.73
C ASP A 877 -33.04 -63.06 22.24
N SER A 878 -33.14 -62.00 23.05
CA SER A 878 -33.08 -62.10 24.52
C SER A 878 -34.20 -62.98 25.11
N SER A 879 -35.38 -63.01 24.46
CA SER A 879 -36.49 -63.88 24.85
C SER A 879 -36.36 -65.35 24.42
N GLN A 880 -35.45 -65.68 23.50
CA GLN A 880 -35.12 -67.08 23.14
C GLN A 880 -33.97 -67.66 23.98
N ASN A 881 -33.01 -66.84 24.42
CA ASN A 881 -31.88 -67.30 25.24
C ASN A 881 -32.23 -67.62 26.70
N GLN A 882 -33.39 -67.20 27.22
CA GLN A 882 -33.87 -67.60 28.56
C GLN A 882 -34.45 -69.03 28.63
N ARG A 883 -34.54 -69.79 27.52
CA ARG A 883 -35.12 -71.15 27.52
C ARG A 883 -34.14 -72.30 27.81
N LYS A 884 -32.88 -72.02 28.14
CA LYS A 884 -31.94 -73.07 28.59
C LYS A 884 -31.38 -72.75 29.97
N MET A 885 -32.20 -72.95 31.01
CA MET A 885 -31.72 -73.46 32.30
C MET A 885 -32.90 -73.81 33.22
N THR A 886 -32.95 -75.06 33.66
CA THR A 886 -33.82 -75.58 34.73
C THR A 886 -32.95 -76.43 35.68
N PRO A 887 -33.39 -76.78 36.90
CA PRO A 887 -33.58 -75.84 38.03
C PRO A 887 -33.01 -76.40 39.36
N ALA A 888 -32.76 -75.56 40.38
CA ALA A 888 -32.71 -76.03 41.77
C ALA A 888 -33.08 -74.95 42.80
N LYS A 889 -34.26 -75.19 43.42
CA LYS A 889 -34.77 -74.88 44.78
C LYS A 889 -34.16 -73.74 45.63
N VAL A 890 -34.98 -72.69 45.79
CA VAL A 890 -35.58 -72.10 47.02
C VAL A 890 -34.82 -72.21 48.36
N VAL A 891 -34.58 -71.07 49.04
CA VAL A 891 -35.18 -70.64 50.34
C VAL A 891 -34.66 -69.24 50.80
N LEU A 892 -35.60 -68.27 50.79
CA LEU A 892 -35.94 -67.18 51.76
C LEU A 892 -34.93 -66.11 52.29
N THR A 893 -35.25 -64.84 51.94
CA THR A 893 -35.43 -63.60 52.78
C THR A 893 -34.23 -63.02 53.58
N SER A 894 -33.97 -61.70 53.75
CA SER A 894 -34.77 -60.46 53.84
C SER A 894 -33.81 -59.22 53.89
N ILE A 895 -34.08 -58.11 53.19
CA ILE A 895 -34.58 -56.79 53.69
C ILE A 895 -33.52 -55.72 54.12
N LYS A 896 -33.55 -54.58 53.37
CA LYS A 896 -33.34 -53.13 53.72
C LYS A 896 -31.92 -52.66 54.14
N ARG A 897 -31.46 -51.41 53.93
CA ARG A 897 -31.99 -50.13 53.38
C ARG A 897 -30.79 -49.16 53.17
N LYS A 898 -30.91 -48.25 52.17
CA LYS A 898 -30.69 -46.77 52.16
C LYS A 898 -29.57 -46.15 53.04
N SER A 899 -28.81 -45.11 52.68
CA SER A 899 -28.95 -44.06 51.65
C SER A 899 -27.79 -43.03 51.75
N MET A 900 -27.57 -42.31 50.64
CA MET A 900 -27.23 -40.88 50.49
C MET A 900 -25.78 -40.37 50.57
N ASP A 901 -25.35 -39.86 49.41
CA ASP A 901 -24.35 -38.82 49.06
C ASP A 901 -24.53 -37.48 49.87
N PRO A 902 -23.78 -36.34 49.67
CA PRO A 902 -22.96 -35.96 48.50
C PRO A 902 -21.78 -34.93 48.68
N LEU A 903 -21.17 -34.57 47.52
CA LEU A 903 -20.61 -33.27 47.05
C LEU A 903 -19.09 -32.96 47.05
N LYS A 904 -18.66 -32.56 45.83
CA LYS A 904 -17.69 -31.50 45.38
C LYS A 904 -16.22 -31.61 45.79
N GLY A 905 -15.21 -31.29 44.99
CA GLY A 905 -15.11 -30.69 43.65
C GLY A 905 -13.67 -30.14 43.44
N TYR A 906 -13.39 -29.76 42.19
CA TYR A 906 -12.31 -28.88 41.69
C TYR A 906 -10.91 -29.42 41.29
N SER A 907 -10.70 -29.30 39.98
CA SER A 907 -9.70 -28.45 39.32
C SER A 907 -8.25 -28.93 39.16
N LEU A 908 -7.89 -28.93 37.87
CA LEU A 908 -6.58 -28.98 37.24
C LEU A 908 -5.61 -27.88 37.70
N PHE A 909 -4.33 -28.23 37.78
CA PHE A 909 -3.22 -27.63 37.02
C PHE A 909 -2.00 -28.54 37.14
N SER A 910 -1.40 -28.95 36.01
CA SER A 910 0.07 -28.88 35.85
C SER A 910 0.53 -29.26 34.44
N SER A 911 1.59 -28.58 34.07
CA SER A 911 2.34 -28.57 32.83
C SER A 911 3.28 -29.75 32.60
N LYS A 912 3.63 -29.91 31.31
CA LYS A 912 4.90 -30.37 30.71
C LYS A 912 5.22 -31.87 30.63
N MET A 913 5.26 -32.29 29.36
CA MET A 913 6.14 -33.24 28.67
C MET A 913 7.26 -33.94 29.45
N GLY A 914 7.36 -35.25 29.18
CA GLY A 914 8.63 -35.96 29.01
C GLY A 914 8.55 -37.44 29.37
N ASP A 915 8.29 -38.30 28.38
CA ASP A 915 8.56 -39.74 28.48
C ASP A 915 10.08 -40.00 28.54
N GLU A 916 10.50 -40.86 29.47
CA GLU A 916 11.82 -41.49 29.48
C GLU A 916 11.84 -42.78 28.65
N LYS A 917 13.01 -43.07 28.08
CA LYS A 917 13.56 -44.44 28.02
C LYS A 917 15.08 -44.41 28.25
N GLU A 918 15.49 -45.25 29.21
CA GLU A 918 16.73 -46.06 29.35
C GLU A 918 18.09 -45.37 29.06
N ASP A 919 19.13 -45.46 29.89
CA ASP A 919 19.75 -46.69 30.39
C ASP A 919 20.85 -46.37 31.44
N LYS A 920 21.03 -47.27 32.41
CA LYS A 920 22.23 -47.60 33.24
C LYS A 920 22.95 -46.60 34.18
N ALA A 921 23.00 -47.10 35.44
CA ALA A 921 24.17 -47.28 36.32
C ALA A 921 24.43 -46.28 37.48
N ASN A 922 24.23 -46.85 38.68
CA ASN A 922 25.02 -46.73 39.92
C ASN A 922 25.07 -45.42 40.73
N SER A 923 24.42 -45.54 41.90
CA SER A 923 24.98 -45.36 43.25
C SER A 923 24.80 -44.02 43.99
N ALA A 924 24.40 -44.18 45.26
CA ALA A 924 24.54 -43.28 46.42
C ALA A 924 23.46 -42.19 46.67
N VAL A 925 22.38 -42.62 47.34
CA VAL A 925 21.80 -42.16 48.64
C VAL A 925 22.73 -41.23 49.49
N PRO A 926 22.25 -40.34 50.42
CA PRO A 926 20.90 -39.84 50.76
C PRO A 926 20.76 -38.30 51.02
N THR A 927 19.57 -37.91 51.49
CA THR A 927 19.26 -36.86 52.52
C THR A 927 19.30 -35.39 52.09
N THR A 928 18.38 -34.49 52.45
CA THR A 928 17.20 -34.45 53.34
C THR A 928 16.54 -33.07 53.17
N GLU A 929 15.21 -33.00 53.38
CA GLU A 929 14.43 -31.89 54.01
C GLU A 929 14.44 -30.51 53.30
N ILE A 930 13.32 -30.00 52.74
CA ILE A 930 12.10 -29.46 53.39
C ILE A 930 12.45 -28.34 54.41
N PRO A 931 11.74 -27.19 54.45
CA PRO A 931 10.40 -26.90 53.92
C PRO A 931 10.32 -25.90 52.78
#